data_AF-A0AAD5M5U7-F1
#
_entry.id   AF-A0AAD5M5U7-F1
#
_cell.length_a   1.000
_cell.length_b   1.000
_cell.length_c   1.000
_cell.angle_alpha   90.00
_cell.angle_beta   90.00
_cell.angle_gamma   90.00
#
_symmetry.space_group_name_H-M   'P 1'
#
loop_
_entity.id
_entity.type
_entity.pdbx_description
1 polymer ?
#
loop_
_entity_poly.entity_id
_entity_poly.type
_entity_poly.pdbx_seq_one_letter_code
_entity_poly.pdbx_strand_id
1 'polypeptide(L)'
;MATGSNDAACNGRGRANEGDSGKRKWSVVGSDGRQRSHSATAVPWADEQGRRKWTRLLLRELYDLGFEQSAASLEREAGVRLRSPAMERLERLVHEQRWDEAIAFVQRAGAEGLASGQDDDCGQEAMVDEQNVKADGDKKEVVVRMRSAGATNAVTLLLLKRKFVGLLQSRELSAALRTFQDEIMSKFKLSEPEVQDLAILLLCKGNDEMKKLVTMPIEPSELLGQIEALVSADDVIPPGALRTVIRWDSYDYTWKLATSPEHFERIVRDERSIGERTARQLCIQMLKLCKNLPYSPITWMYLALLGIISAAYGLLVDGWVQQMFKLRRFIVNSAGESLWGFILWTGWCVTVCLIATSLGHWSPPSDGSGIPRMRALFAGVYQNPIDVLSLKTFIAKSLGTVISSGSGLSVGRAGPYTHIVAVIAFHMSRLGLFRRAHFGPENYNYLRAAVACGVTASFGSPLGGVLFSIEVTAKAYDIKYLWEGVISSSICILMYKIITFLKHDVLFERTTFPSFDMDWDLLAFVLLGIGAGIFCRGAQVMRWLQMRMFQKLGLTKPSYKRRVIHILTICIATGVITYPLRIMRLSDRAFVNEVFRDQPLSLPQWTQITQWPRVTLFIYICLKFITSILPCGSPLSIGVFGPLFTIGAAVGRLYGETLMKYWNPTQSPATYAVVGAACFASSATGTVSTSVIFFELTGQLSHLIPVQIACICAYFVSATIAPSIYDILAEWAGLHAVCYDINEYVMNQKYAENHMTPVNVMLTKETTYSEALQALSTYKNEEYFPIVNNLEECTLIAAIRRYDLEVGIARFFAVNKQQIPDETNPNVAAKILKMVSETLRIDKNRSTAAVDDFSLLNFQQSHQDSSSKSHVGENVNLNRVHKIAAMYMWTKVYVVKNGKLMGEVNLDQSLNVVRREEAPVLLSM
;
A
#
# COMPACT_ATOMS: atom_id res chain seq x y z
N MET A 1 -38.95 -28.90 -14.97
CA MET A 1 -40.26 -28.53 -15.56
C MET A 1 -40.40 -27.03 -15.39
N ALA A 2 -39.77 -26.25 -16.27
CA ALA A 2 -40.30 -25.76 -17.54
C ALA A 2 -41.40 -24.69 -17.33
N THR A 3 -40.98 -23.42 -17.34
CA THR A 3 -41.85 -22.26 -17.62
C THR A 3 -41.19 -21.45 -18.75
N GLY A 4 -41.88 -21.38 -19.88
CA GLY A 4 -41.64 -20.40 -20.95
C GLY A 4 -41.94 -18.97 -20.47
N SER A 5 -41.74 -17.91 -21.23
CA SER A 5 -41.78 -17.79 -22.69
C SER A 5 -41.11 -16.46 -23.14
N ASN A 6 -40.30 -16.55 -24.21
CA ASN A 6 -40.11 -15.67 -25.39
C ASN A 6 -40.95 -14.37 -25.49
N ASP A 7 -40.56 -13.30 -26.18
CA ASP A 7 -39.36 -12.87 -26.92
C ASP A 7 -39.63 -11.41 -27.39
N ALA A 8 -38.56 -10.74 -27.83
CA ALA A 8 -38.51 -9.72 -28.90
C ALA A 8 -39.03 -8.27 -28.69
N ALA A 9 -38.03 -7.38 -28.54
CA ALA A 9 -37.66 -6.25 -29.41
C ALA A 9 -38.72 -5.26 -29.97
N CYS A 10 -38.51 -3.96 -29.70
CA CYS A 10 -38.53 -2.91 -30.75
C CYS A 10 -37.89 -1.56 -30.32
N ASN A 11 -37.18 -0.97 -31.30
CA ASN A 11 -36.78 0.43 -31.58
C ASN A 11 -37.63 1.56 -30.94
N GLY A 12 -37.22 2.82 -30.78
CA GLY A 12 -36.05 3.59 -31.25
C GLY A 12 -36.42 5.10 -31.36
N ARG A 13 -35.40 5.99 -31.32
CA ARG A 13 -35.38 7.45 -31.72
C ARG A 13 -36.25 8.41 -30.86
N GLY A 14 -35.90 9.69 -30.59
CA GLY A 14 -34.79 10.56 -31.00
C GLY A 14 -35.30 11.95 -31.44
N ARG A 15 -34.80 13.05 -30.81
CA ARG A 15 -34.77 14.50 -31.21
C ARG A 15 -36.15 15.22 -31.31
N ALA A 16 -36.35 16.54 -31.17
CA ALA A 16 -35.56 17.80 -31.17
C ALA A 16 -36.45 18.92 -30.53
N ASN A 17 -35.96 19.93 -29.77
CA ASN A 17 -35.47 21.31 -30.09
C ASN A 17 -36.48 22.47 -29.92
N GLU A 18 -35.92 23.66 -29.57
CA GLU A 18 -36.47 25.06 -29.51
C GLU A 18 -37.34 25.40 -28.28
N GLY A 19 -37.16 26.48 -27.50
CA GLY A 19 -36.85 27.92 -27.73
C GLY A 19 -38.08 28.70 -27.19
N ASP A 20 -38.07 29.66 -26.25
CA ASP A 20 -37.55 31.02 -26.39
C ASP A 20 -37.81 31.91 -25.13
N SER A 21 -37.03 33.00 -25.08
CA SER A 21 -37.05 34.32 -24.41
C SER A 21 -38.03 34.76 -23.29
N GLY A 22 -37.48 35.60 -22.39
CA GLY A 22 -38.23 36.44 -21.44
C GLY A 22 -37.39 37.52 -20.75
N LYS A 23 -36.83 38.48 -21.51
CA LYS A 23 -36.19 39.71 -20.97
C LYS A 23 -37.25 40.79 -20.77
N ARG A 24 -37.37 41.38 -19.56
CA ARG A 24 -38.13 42.62 -19.34
C ARG A 24 -37.20 43.82 -19.39
N LYS A 25 -37.32 44.63 -20.45
CA LYS A 25 -36.82 46.01 -20.55
C LYS A 25 -37.88 46.94 -19.95
N TRP A 26 -37.44 47.90 -19.14
CA TRP A 26 -38.23 49.10 -18.83
C TRP A 26 -37.72 50.23 -19.71
N SER A 27 -38.65 50.96 -20.34
CA SER A 27 -38.40 52.15 -21.14
C SER A 27 -39.11 53.34 -20.50
N VAL A 28 -38.41 54.45 -20.30
CA VAL A 28 -39.02 55.78 -20.13
C VAL A 28 -38.25 56.76 -21.01
N VAL A 29 -39.01 57.58 -21.73
CA VAL A 29 -38.60 58.60 -22.70
C VAL A 29 -38.23 59.89 -21.99
N GLY A 30 -37.19 60.60 -22.46
CA GLY A 30 -36.85 61.96 -22.08
C GLY A 30 -35.57 62.45 -22.76
N SER A 31 -35.64 63.60 -23.40
CA SER A 31 -34.74 64.18 -24.40
C SER A 31 -33.50 64.90 -23.86
N ASP A 32 -32.50 64.98 -24.75
CA ASP A 32 -31.35 65.90 -24.82
C ASP A 32 -30.07 65.67 -23.99
N GLY A 33 -28.94 65.68 -24.71
CA GLY A 33 -27.71 66.34 -24.27
C GLY A 33 -26.61 65.52 -23.60
N ARG A 34 -25.85 64.74 -24.38
CA ARG A 34 -24.50 64.17 -24.11
C ARG A 34 -23.82 64.48 -22.75
N GLN A 35 -23.41 63.44 -22.03
CA GLN A 35 -22.00 63.24 -21.60
C GLN A 35 -21.71 61.79 -21.16
N ARG A 36 -20.49 61.33 -21.45
CA ARG A 36 -20.00 59.94 -21.37
C ARG A 36 -19.85 59.45 -19.93
N SER A 37 -20.17 58.17 -19.67
CA SER A 37 -19.66 57.43 -18.50
C SER A 37 -19.15 56.05 -18.91
N HIS A 38 -17.99 55.69 -18.38
CA HIS A 38 -17.30 54.42 -18.59
C HIS A 38 -18.12 53.26 -18.02
N SER A 39 -18.34 52.21 -18.82
CA SER A 39 -18.88 50.94 -18.34
C SER A 39 -17.73 50.03 -17.91
N ALA A 40 -17.65 49.71 -16.62
CA ALA A 40 -16.87 48.59 -16.11
C ALA A 40 -17.65 47.31 -16.36
N THR A 41 -17.13 46.45 -17.24
CA THR A 41 -17.67 45.13 -17.52
C THR A 41 -17.33 44.17 -16.37
N ALA A 42 -18.36 43.66 -15.69
CA ALA A 42 -18.22 42.63 -14.67
C ALA A 42 -17.81 41.28 -15.29
N VAL A 43 -16.74 40.67 -14.77
CA VAL A 43 -16.31 39.31 -15.11
C VAL A 43 -17.28 38.29 -14.45
N PRO A 44 -17.82 37.30 -15.17
CA PRO A 44 -18.70 36.29 -14.57
C PRO A 44 -17.89 35.32 -13.70
N TRP A 45 -18.31 35.14 -12.44
CA TRP A 45 -17.79 34.07 -11.58
C TRP A 45 -18.35 32.73 -12.06
N ALA A 46 -17.49 31.75 -12.29
CA ALA A 46 -17.86 30.48 -12.93
C ALA A 46 -18.58 29.46 -12.02
N ASP A 47 -18.73 29.74 -10.72
CA ASP A 47 -19.35 28.80 -9.78
C ASP A 47 -20.13 29.52 -8.66
N GLU A 48 -21.43 29.24 -8.57
CA GLU A 48 -22.38 29.86 -7.63
C GLU A 48 -22.11 29.42 -6.17
N GLN A 49 -21.52 28.23 -5.99
CA GLN A 49 -21.06 27.74 -4.68
C GLN A 49 -19.81 28.50 -4.20
N GLY A 50 -18.87 28.78 -5.09
CA GLY A 50 -17.68 29.56 -4.79
C GLY A 50 -18.02 30.98 -4.34
N ARG A 51 -19.01 31.60 -5.00
CA ARG A 51 -19.50 32.94 -4.64
C ARG A 51 -20.00 32.96 -3.20
N ARG A 52 -20.91 32.05 -2.82
CA ARG A 52 -21.48 31.98 -1.45
C ARG A 52 -20.43 31.70 -0.37
N LYS A 53 -19.42 30.89 -0.67
CA LYS A 53 -18.31 30.60 0.24
C LYS A 53 -17.49 31.86 0.56
N TRP A 54 -17.11 32.62 -0.47
CA TRP A 54 -16.35 33.85 -0.29
C TRP A 54 -17.17 34.95 0.39
N THR A 55 -18.46 35.06 0.08
CA THR A 55 -19.33 36.05 0.72
C THR A 55 -19.46 35.81 2.23
N ARG A 56 -19.50 34.56 2.69
CA ARG A 56 -19.55 34.21 4.12
C ARG A 56 -18.23 34.49 4.86
N LEU A 57 -17.09 34.25 4.21
CA LEU A 57 -15.77 34.60 4.77
C LEU A 57 -15.58 36.12 4.86
N LEU A 58 -16.01 36.85 3.83
CA LEU A 58 -15.99 38.32 3.81
C LEU A 58 -16.90 38.92 4.88
N LEU A 59 -18.10 38.37 5.09
CA LEU A 59 -19.00 38.82 6.15
C LEU A 59 -18.37 38.67 7.53
N ARG A 60 -17.66 37.55 7.78
CA ARG A 60 -16.93 37.34 9.02
C ARG A 60 -15.86 38.41 9.26
N GLU A 61 -14.99 38.65 8.29
CA GLU A 61 -13.92 39.64 8.41
C GLU A 61 -14.48 41.07 8.55
N LEU A 62 -15.57 41.40 7.86
CA LEU A 62 -16.19 42.72 7.95
C LEU A 62 -16.79 42.99 9.35
N TYR A 63 -17.42 42.00 9.97
CA TYR A 63 -17.90 42.13 11.35
C TYR A 63 -16.74 42.14 12.35
N ASP A 64 -15.75 41.26 12.20
CA ASP A 64 -14.57 41.21 13.09
C ASP A 64 -13.76 42.52 13.04
N LEU A 65 -13.78 43.23 11.90
CA LEU A 65 -13.13 44.54 11.70
C LEU A 65 -14.04 45.76 12.02
N GLY A 66 -15.29 45.55 12.45
CA GLY A 66 -16.22 46.62 12.84
C GLY A 66 -16.87 47.39 11.68
N PHE A 67 -16.84 46.89 10.45
CA PHE A 67 -17.47 47.49 9.27
C PHE A 67 -18.93 47.04 9.09
N GLU A 68 -19.77 47.37 10.07
CA GLU A 68 -21.15 46.86 10.20
C GLU A 68 -22.07 47.24 9.02
N GLN A 69 -21.95 48.47 8.48
CA GLN A 69 -22.77 48.92 7.35
C GLN A 69 -22.43 48.17 6.06
N SER A 70 -21.16 47.87 5.83
CA SER A 70 -20.68 47.12 4.68
C SER A 70 -21.08 45.65 4.78
N ALA A 71 -21.03 45.07 5.99
CA ALA A 71 -21.54 43.74 6.25
C ALA A 71 -23.05 43.64 6.01
N ALA A 72 -23.85 44.58 6.51
CA ALA A 72 -25.30 44.62 6.30
C ALA A 72 -25.70 44.81 4.82
N SER A 73 -24.91 45.54 4.04
CA SER A 73 -25.12 45.68 2.59
C SER A 73 -24.80 44.38 1.85
N LEU A 74 -23.73 43.69 2.26
CA LEU A 74 -23.32 42.42 1.67
C LEU A 74 -24.30 41.29 2.04
N GLU A 75 -24.87 41.28 3.26
CA GLU A 75 -25.96 40.38 3.66
C GLU A 75 -27.22 40.57 2.78
N ARG A 76 -27.56 41.82 2.46
CA ARG A 76 -28.70 42.17 1.59
C ARG A 76 -28.49 41.70 0.16
N GLU A 77 -27.31 41.91 -0.42
CA GLU A 77 -27.00 41.45 -1.78
C GLU A 77 -26.85 39.93 -1.88
N ALA A 78 -26.36 39.27 -0.82
CA ALA A 78 -26.08 37.84 -0.81
C ALA A 78 -27.27 36.96 -0.38
N GLY A 79 -28.28 37.54 0.29
CA GLY A 79 -29.46 36.82 0.77
C GLY A 79 -29.19 35.86 1.94
N VAL A 80 -28.15 36.10 2.74
CA VAL A 80 -27.77 35.28 3.92
C VAL A 80 -27.97 36.14 5.18
N ARG A 81 -28.77 35.71 6.17
CA ARG A 81 -29.14 36.51 7.36
C ARG A 81 -28.90 35.76 8.69
N LEU A 82 -28.34 36.45 9.68
CA LEU A 82 -27.79 35.88 10.93
C LEU A 82 -28.55 36.27 12.23
N ARG A 83 -29.71 36.93 12.15
CA ARG A 83 -30.39 37.60 13.29
C ARG A 83 -31.25 36.66 14.17
N SER A 84 -31.51 37.04 15.42
CA SER A 84 -32.31 36.26 16.39
C SER A 84 -33.82 36.23 16.07
N PRO A 85 -34.57 35.20 16.51
CA PRO A 85 -36.02 35.08 16.25
C PRO A 85 -36.86 36.16 16.98
N ALA A 86 -36.34 36.73 18.08
CA ALA A 86 -36.97 37.84 18.79
C ALA A 86 -36.93 39.13 17.94
N MET A 87 -35.76 39.41 17.37
CA MET A 87 -35.55 40.54 16.47
C MET A 87 -36.35 40.37 15.17
N GLU A 88 -36.44 39.14 14.64
CA GLU A 88 -37.27 38.83 13.46
C GLU A 88 -38.75 39.15 13.69
N ARG A 89 -39.29 38.86 14.88
CA ARG A 89 -40.67 39.19 15.24
C ARG A 89 -40.88 40.70 15.32
N LEU A 90 -39.94 41.43 15.91
CA LEU A 90 -40.01 42.90 16.00
C LEU A 90 -39.94 43.54 14.60
N GLU A 91 -39.01 43.10 13.75
CA GLU A 91 -38.91 43.53 12.34
C GLU A 91 -40.21 43.30 11.59
N ARG A 92 -40.81 42.11 11.75
CA ARG A 92 -42.07 41.77 11.10
C ARG A 92 -43.20 42.70 11.55
N LEU A 93 -43.33 42.97 12.85
CA LEU A 93 -44.36 43.86 13.39
C LEU A 93 -44.19 45.31 12.90
N VAL A 94 -42.94 45.80 12.82
CA VAL A 94 -42.63 47.14 12.29
C VAL A 94 -42.92 47.21 10.78
N HIS A 95 -42.59 46.17 10.03
CA HIS A 95 -42.81 46.12 8.59
C HIS A 95 -44.30 45.95 8.22
N GLU A 96 -45.07 45.24 9.05
CA GLU A 96 -46.53 45.11 8.95
C GLU A 96 -47.28 46.34 9.50
N GLN A 97 -46.58 47.35 10.03
CA GLN A 97 -47.14 48.57 10.63
C GLN A 97 -48.10 48.31 11.82
N ARG A 98 -47.90 47.20 12.55
CA ARG A 98 -48.68 46.83 13.75
C ARG A 98 -48.06 47.45 15.00
N TRP A 99 -48.16 48.77 15.10
CA TRP A 99 -47.42 49.58 16.09
C TRP A 99 -47.78 49.24 17.55
N ASP A 100 -49.04 49.00 17.86
CA ASP A 100 -49.48 48.70 19.24
C ASP A 100 -48.91 47.39 19.76
N GLU A 101 -48.86 46.39 18.89
CA GLU A 101 -48.26 45.09 19.21
C GLU A 101 -46.74 45.18 19.33
N ALA A 102 -46.09 45.99 18.47
CA ALA A 102 -44.65 46.25 18.58
C ALA A 102 -44.31 46.97 19.89
N ILE A 103 -45.10 47.97 20.30
CA ILE A 103 -44.91 48.71 21.54
C ILE A 103 -45.15 47.82 22.76
N ALA A 104 -46.21 47.01 22.75
CA ALA A 104 -46.48 46.05 23.83
C ALA A 104 -45.37 44.98 23.93
N PHE A 105 -44.86 44.52 22.79
CA PHE A 105 -43.77 43.55 22.73
C PHE A 105 -42.46 44.10 23.34
N VAL A 106 -42.12 45.37 23.04
CA VAL A 106 -40.95 46.06 23.61
C VAL A 106 -41.13 46.39 25.10
N GLN A 107 -42.32 46.78 25.54
CA GLN A 107 -42.57 47.13 26.95
C GLN A 107 -42.54 45.92 27.89
N ARG A 108 -42.98 44.74 27.43
CA ARG A 108 -42.83 43.49 28.21
C ARG A 108 -41.36 43.19 28.50
N ALA A 109 -40.45 43.51 27.57
CA ALA A 109 -39.01 43.36 27.78
C ALA A 109 -38.45 44.24 28.89
N GLY A 110 -38.94 45.46 29.03
CA GLY A 110 -38.52 46.38 30.09
C GLY A 110 -38.96 45.92 31.49
N ALA A 111 -40.13 45.27 31.60
CA ALA A 111 -40.68 44.83 32.88
C ALA A 111 -39.93 43.61 33.47
N GLU A 112 -39.47 42.68 32.63
CA GLU A 112 -38.69 41.51 33.07
C GLU A 112 -37.23 41.87 33.41
N GLY A 113 -36.67 42.92 32.79
CA GLY A 113 -35.32 43.41 33.08
C GLY A 113 -35.14 44.06 34.45
N LEU A 114 -36.21 44.58 35.08
CA LEU A 114 -36.16 45.15 36.43
C LEU A 114 -36.17 44.09 37.55
N ALA A 115 -36.57 42.84 37.25
CA ALA A 115 -36.61 41.75 38.24
C ALA A 115 -35.26 41.03 38.45
N SER A 116 -34.23 41.36 37.65
CA SER A 116 -32.90 40.72 37.69
C SER A 116 -31.75 41.68 38.08
N GLY A 117 -32.07 42.90 38.51
CA GLY A 117 -31.10 43.87 38.98
C GLY A 117 -30.92 43.82 40.50
N GLN A 118 -30.12 42.87 40.99
CA GLN A 118 -29.50 42.99 42.31
C GLN A 118 -28.01 42.73 42.15
N ASP A 119 -27.24 43.63 42.77
CA ASP A 119 -25.79 43.81 42.71
C ASP A 119 -25.01 42.49 42.64
N ASP A 120 -24.02 42.41 41.74
CA ASP A 120 -22.75 41.79 42.09
C ASP A 120 -21.59 42.30 41.23
N ASP A 121 -20.62 42.78 41.99
CA ASP A 121 -19.28 43.20 41.66
C ASP A 121 -18.38 41.96 41.47
N CYS A 122 -17.32 42.07 40.65
CA CYS A 122 -16.25 41.09 40.47
C CYS A 122 -16.55 39.70 39.86
N GLY A 123 -15.61 39.23 39.04
CA GLY A 123 -15.78 38.08 38.16
C GLY A 123 -15.74 36.70 38.81
N GLN A 124 -16.46 35.76 38.18
CA GLN A 124 -16.11 34.36 38.05
C GLN A 124 -17.00 33.73 36.96
N GLU A 125 -16.39 33.09 35.96
CA GLU A 125 -17.08 32.19 35.04
C GLU A 125 -17.62 31.00 35.85
N ALA A 126 -18.94 30.97 36.06
CA ALA A 126 -19.63 29.79 36.55
C ALA A 126 -20.39 29.12 35.40
N MET A 127 -19.95 27.91 35.05
CA MET A 127 -20.75 26.93 34.33
C MET A 127 -22.10 26.78 35.03
N VAL A 128 -23.20 26.95 34.27
CA VAL A 128 -24.51 26.49 34.69
C VAL A 128 -24.86 25.27 33.85
N ASP A 129 -25.04 24.15 34.55
CA ASP A 129 -25.50 22.87 34.06
C ASP A 129 -26.85 22.98 33.34
N GLU A 130 -26.89 22.66 32.04
CA GLU A 130 -28.11 22.33 31.30
C GLU A 130 -28.60 20.92 31.68
N GLN A 131 -28.96 20.70 32.94
CA GLN A 131 -29.69 19.53 33.39
C GLN A 131 -30.75 19.88 34.44
N ASN A 132 -31.73 20.70 34.08
CA ASN A 132 -33.09 20.64 34.67
C ASN A 132 -34.06 21.62 34.01
N VAL A 133 -34.57 21.31 32.81
CA VAL A 133 -35.90 21.78 32.39
C VAL A 133 -36.55 20.72 31.49
N LYS A 134 -37.17 19.72 32.12
CA LYS A 134 -38.24 18.92 31.52
C LYS A 134 -39.37 18.85 32.55
N ALA A 135 -40.29 19.80 32.47
CA ALA A 135 -41.68 19.74 32.91
C ALA A 135 -42.19 21.19 33.07
N ASP A 136 -42.64 21.81 31.99
CA ASP A 136 -44.01 22.32 31.92
C ASP A 136 -44.28 22.90 30.53
N GLY A 137 -45.49 22.67 30.03
CA GLY A 137 -45.95 23.23 28.77
C GLY A 137 -46.34 24.69 28.96
N ASP A 138 -45.37 25.58 29.02
CA ASP A 138 -45.59 27.01 28.89
C ASP A 138 -44.64 27.58 27.83
N LYS A 139 -45.21 28.13 26.75
CA LYS A 139 -44.45 28.87 25.74
C LYS A 139 -43.87 30.09 26.43
N LYS A 140 -42.62 30.03 26.91
CA LYS A 140 -41.85 31.24 27.23
C LYS A 140 -41.78 32.06 25.93
N GLU A 141 -42.59 33.12 25.86
CA GLU A 141 -42.56 34.03 24.72
C GLU A 141 -41.16 34.64 24.63
N VAL A 142 -40.58 34.64 23.43
CA VAL A 142 -39.23 35.17 23.20
C VAL A 142 -39.29 36.69 23.27
N VAL A 143 -38.57 37.29 24.21
CA VAL A 143 -38.54 38.74 24.49
C VAL A 143 -37.22 39.34 23.98
N VAL A 144 -37.27 40.52 23.35
CA VAL A 144 -36.07 41.23 22.85
C VAL A 144 -35.40 41.99 23.99
N ARG A 145 -34.14 41.68 24.29
CA ARG A 145 -33.36 42.36 25.34
C ARG A 145 -32.83 43.70 24.85
N MET A 146 -33.16 44.76 25.57
CA MET A 146 -32.65 46.11 25.31
C MET A 146 -31.34 46.36 26.06
N ARG A 147 -30.50 47.25 25.54
CA ARG A 147 -29.17 47.56 26.11
C ARG A 147 -29.23 48.23 27.49
N SER A 148 -30.33 48.93 27.80
CA SER A 148 -30.59 49.54 29.12
C SER A 148 -32.08 49.81 29.32
N ALA A 149 -32.52 50.05 30.56
CA ALA A 149 -33.90 50.45 30.85
C ALA A 149 -34.30 51.76 30.15
N GLY A 150 -33.35 52.68 29.95
CA GLY A 150 -33.54 53.90 29.15
C GLY A 150 -33.72 53.64 27.65
N ALA A 151 -33.07 52.60 27.11
CA ALA A 151 -33.20 52.20 25.71
C ALA A 151 -34.61 51.67 25.38
N THR A 152 -35.26 50.96 26.31
CA THR A 152 -36.68 50.56 26.18
C THR A 152 -37.60 51.76 26.00
N ASN A 153 -37.38 52.84 26.76
CA ASN A 153 -38.17 54.06 26.65
C ASN A 153 -37.87 54.81 25.34
N ALA A 154 -36.61 54.85 24.91
CA ALA A 154 -36.22 55.45 23.63
C ALA A 154 -36.83 54.71 22.42
N VAL A 155 -36.79 53.37 22.39
CA VAL A 155 -37.42 52.57 21.32
C VAL A 155 -38.95 52.73 21.33
N THR A 156 -39.55 52.74 22.53
CA THR A 156 -40.99 53.00 22.69
C THR A 156 -41.38 54.37 22.14
N LEU A 157 -40.58 55.40 22.44
CA LEU A 157 -40.79 56.76 21.94
C LEU A 157 -40.69 56.82 20.41
N LEU A 158 -39.69 56.14 19.81
CA LEU A 158 -39.52 56.07 18.35
C LEU A 158 -40.72 55.39 17.67
N LEU A 159 -41.25 54.30 18.24
CA LEU A 159 -42.42 53.60 17.73
C LEU A 159 -43.70 54.45 17.88
N LEU A 160 -43.89 55.13 19.02
CA LEU A 160 -45.02 56.03 19.26
C LEU A 160 -44.99 57.25 18.33
N LYS A 161 -43.82 57.84 18.11
CA LYS A 161 -43.60 58.90 17.12
C LYS A 161 -44.03 58.45 15.73
N ARG A 162 -43.63 57.25 15.31
CA ARG A 162 -43.98 56.71 14.00
C ARG A 162 -45.49 56.43 13.88
N LYS A 163 -46.10 55.85 14.91
CA LYS A 163 -47.57 55.65 15.01
C LYS A 163 -48.31 56.98 14.86
N PHE A 164 -47.90 58.01 15.60
CA PHE A 164 -48.50 59.34 15.57
C PHE A 164 -48.38 60.02 14.19
N VAL A 165 -47.20 59.98 13.57
CA VAL A 165 -47.00 60.52 12.22
C VAL A 165 -47.80 59.72 11.17
N GLY A 166 -47.91 58.40 11.33
CA GLY A 166 -48.74 57.55 10.46
C GLY A 166 -50.22 57.94 10.51
N LEU A 167 -50.76 58.18 11.70
CA LEU A 167 -52.15 58.63 11.91
C LEU A 167 -52.42 60.04 11.35
N LEU A 168 -51.42 60.93 11.43
CA LEU A 168 -51.50 62.25 10.80
C LEU A 168 -51.47 62.15 9.27
N GLN A 169 -50.65 61.25 8.71
CA GLN A 169 -50.60 61.00 7.26
C GLN A 169 -51.89 60.37 6.73
N SER A 170 -52.57 59.52 7.52
CA SER A 170 -53.87 58.91 7.17
C SER A 170 -55.07 59.85 7.41
N ARG A 171 -54.85 61.07 7.91
CA ARG A 171 -55.86 62.09 8.24
C ARG A 171 -56.82 61.72 9.38
N GLU A 172 -56.43 60.81 10.27
CA GLU A 172 -57.21 60.41 11.45
C GLU A 172 -56.89 61.30 12.67
N LEU A 173 -57.32 62.56 12.62
CA LEU A 173 -56.94 63.59 13.60
C LEU A 173 -57.37 63.25 15.05
N SER A 174 -58.53 62.60 15.20
CA SER A 174 -59.06 62.19 16.51
C SER A 174 -58.23 61.07 17.15
N ALA A 175 -57.75 60.11 16.36
CA ALA A 175 -56.87 59.04 16.84
C ALA A 175 -55.46 59.57 17.14
N ALA A 176 -54.94 60.48 16.30
CA ALA A 176 -53.66 61.14 16.53
C ALA A 176 -53.67 61.96 17.84
N LEU A 177 -54.72 62.75 18.08
CA LEU A 177 -54.87 63.53 19.32
C LEU A 177 -54.94 62.66 20.57
N ARG A 178 -55.68 61.54 20.52
CA ARG A 178 -55.73 60.56 21.63
C ARG A 178 -54.37 59.91 21.86
N THR A 179 -53.68 59.49 20.80
CA THR A 179 -52.33 58.90 20.92
C THR A 179 -51.35 59.90 21.55
N PHE A 180 -51.45 61.18 21.19
CA PHE A 180 -50.61 62.23 21.77
C PHE A 180 -50.94 62.52 23.24
N GLN A 181 -52.22 62.63 23.61
CA GLN A 181 -52.66 62.93 24.98
C GLN A 181 -52.52 61.73 25.93
N ASP A 182 -52.94 60.54 25.51
CA ASP A 182 -53.08 59.37 26.38
C ASP A 182 -51.83 58.49 26.39
N GLU A 183 -51.08 58.39 25.28
CA GLU A 183 -49.93 57.47 25.16
C GLU A 183 -48.57 58.18 25.22
N ILE A 184 -48.43 59.38 24.65
CA ILE A 184 -47.17 60.14 24.64
C ILE A 184 -47.05 61.01 25.90
N MET A 185 -48.05 61.86 26.17
CA MET A 185 -48.04 62.78 27.33
C MET A 185 -48.15 62.07 28.69
N SER A 186 -48.63 60.82 28.73
CA SER A 186 -48.66 60.02 29.97
C SER A 186 -47.28 59.47 30.36
N LYS A 187 -46.37 59.29 29.39
CA LYS A 187 -45.05 58.66 29.59
C LYS A 187 -43.88 59.65 29.49
N PHE A 188 -44.02 60.75 28.77
CA PHE A 188 -42.96 61.73 28.51
C PHE A 188 -43.39 63.15 28.89
N LYS A 189 -42.46 63.95 29.42
CA LYS A 189 -42.75 65.34 29.86
C LYS A 189 -42.68 66.30 28.67
N LEU A 190 -43.55 67.33 28.66
CA LEU A 190 -43.58 68.39 27.64
C LEU A 190 -42.28 69.23 27.53
N SER A 191 -41.35 69.05 28.48
CA SER A 191 -40.03 69.72 28.49
C SER A 191 -39.01 69.07 27.54
N GLU A 192 -39.30 67.88 27.01
CA GLU A 192 -38.41 67.23 26.04
C GLU A 192 -38.60 67.85 24.64
N PRO A 193 -37.51 68.28 23.96
CA PRO A 193 -37.61 68.97 22.68
C PRO A 193 -38.32 68.12 21.62
N GLU A 194 -38.13 66.81 21.68
CA GLU A 194 -38.73 65.85 20.75
C GLU A 194 -40.26 65.70 20.87
N VAL A 195 -40.84 66.00 22.04
CA VAL A 195 -42.29 65.99 22.28
C VAL A 195 -42.90 67.33 21.87
N GLN A 196 -42.14 68.43 21.98
CA GLN A 196 -42.54 69.75 21.48
C GLN A 196 -42.63 69.75 19.95
N ASP A 197 -41.68 69.12 19.28
CA ASP A 197 -41.71 68.96 17.81
C ASP A 197 -42.97 68.21 17.34
N LEU A 198 -43.41 67.19 18.09
CA LEU A 198 -44.65 66.45 17.79
C LEU A 198 -45.91 67.28 18.01
N ALA A 199 -45.93 68.17 19.02
CA ALA A 199 -47.05 69.08 19.25
C ALA A 199 -47.20 70.10 18.11
N ILE A 200 -46.08 70.56 17.54
CA ILE A 200 -46.07 71.48 16.39
C ILE A 200 -46.64 70.82 15.13
N LEU A 201 -46.50 69.49 14.97
CA LEU A 201 -47.08 68.75 13.85
C LEU A 201 -48.62 68.76 13.83
N LEU A 202 -49.30 68.96 14.97
CA LEU A 202 -50.77 69.10 15.03
C LEU A 202 -51.27 70.41 14.40
N LEU A 203 -50.40 71.42 14.29
CA LEU A 203 -50.72 72.76 13.76
C LEU A 203 -50.45 72.89 12.26
N CYS A 204 -49.86 71.86 11.63
CA CYS A 204 -49.51 71.87 10.21
C CYS A 204 -50.75 71.68 9.30
N LYS A 205 -50.81 72.39 8.17
CA LYS A 205 -51.99 72.37 7.27
C LYS A 205 -51.87 71.37 6.11
N GLY A 206 -50.70 70.80 5.85
CA GLY A 206 -50.49 69.86 4.73
C GLY A 206 -49.30 68.90 4.87
N ASN A 207 -49.32 67.83 4.06
CA ASN A 207 -48.32 66.75 4.09
C ASN A 207 -46.90 67.21 3.70
N ASP A 208 -46.78 68.26 2.88
CA ASP A 208 -45.47 68.78 2.43
C ASP A 208 -44.79 69.68 3.48
N GLU A 209 -45.57 70.36 4.33
CA GLU A 209 -45.04 71.08 5.51
C GLU A 209 -44.59 70.09 6.58
N MET A 210 -45.35 69.00 6.77
CA MET A 210 -45.03 67.93 7.71
C MET A 210 -43.69 67.25 7.36
N LYS A 211 -43.42 67.00 6.08
CA LYS A 211 -42.15 66.38 5.63
C LYS A 211 -40.91 67.26 5.85
N LYS A 212 -41.06 68.59 5.88
CA LYS A 212 -39.94 69.52 6.09
C LYS A 212 -39.57 69.71 7.57
N LEU A 213 -40.54 69.51 8.46
CA LEU A 213 -40.38 69.69 9.90
C LEU A 213 -39.97 68.40 10.64
N VAL A 214 -40.16 67.24 10.02
CA VAL A 214 -39.81 65.95 10.62
C VAL A 214 -38.34 65.63 10.35
N THR A 215 -37.46 65.89 11.31
CA THR A 215 -36.11 65.31 11.39
C THR A 215 -36.19 63.89 11.97
N MET A 216 -36.93 63.00 11.31
CA MET A 216 -37.03 61.59 11.71
C MET A 216 -37.00 60.67 10.48
N PRO A 217 -36.45 59.45 10.60
CA PRO A 217 -36.36 58.49 9.51
C PRO A 217 -37.75 58.09 8.98
N ILE A 218 -37.98 58.29 7.68
CA ILE A 218 -39.27 58.03 7.02
C ILE A 218 -39.36 56.56 6.58
N GLU A 219 -38.22 55.92 6.29
CA GLU A 219 -38.19 54.54 5.81
C GLU A 219 -38.15 53.51 6.95
N PRO A 220 -38.89 52.38 6.84
CA PRO A 220 -38.85 51.30 7.83
C PRO A 220 -37.44 50.75 8.08
N SER A 221 -36.57 50.78 7.06
CA SER A 221 -35.17 50.35 7.11
C SER A 221 -34.30 51.22 8.02
N GLU A 222 -34.53 52.54 8.00
CA GLU A 222 -33.77 53.52 8.78
C GLU A 222 -34.25 53.55 10.24
N LEU A 223 -35.57 53.38 10.45
CA LEU A 223 -36.16 53.14 11.78
C LEU A 223 -35.59 51.86 12.43
N LEU A 224 -35.50 50.78 11.66
CA LEU A 224 -34.92 49.51 12.14
C LEU A 224 -33.44 49.66 12.51
N GLY A 225 -32.66 50.40 11.73
CA GLY A 225 -31.25 50.69 12.07
C GLY A 225 -31.08 51.43 13.40
N GLN A 226 -31.98 52.38 13.72
CA GLN A 226 -31.96 53.07 15.01
C GLN A 226 -32.42 52.17 16.18
N ILE A 227 -33.39 51.28 15.94
CA ILE A 227 -33.83 50.30 16.92
C ILE A 227 -32.71 49.29 17.21
N GLU A 228 -32.03 48.78 16.17
CA GLU A 228 -30.90 47.85 16.31
C GLU A 228 -29.77 48.40 17.16
N ALA A 229 -29.45 49.70 17.03
CA ALA A 229 -28.43 50.35 17.85
C ALA A 229 -28.76 50.37 19.36
N LEU A 230 -30.03 50.19 19.72
CA LEU A 230 -30.55 50.22 21.08
C LEU A 230 -30.83 48.83 21.67
N VAL A 231 -30.80 47.78 20.84
CA VAL A 231 -30.96 46.36 21.22
C VAL A 231 -29.63 45.80 21.74
N SER A 232 -29.66 44.80 22.63
CA SER A 232 -28.46 44.13 23.12
C SER A 232 -27.75 43.38 21.97
N ALA A 233 -26.42 43.43 21.95
CA ALA A 233 -25.60 42.77 20.93
C ALA A 233 -25.90 41.25 20.81
N ASP A 234 -26.25 40.61 21.93
CA ASP A 234 -26.60 39.18 21.99
C ASP A 234 -27.85 38.81 21.20
N ASP A 235 -28.81 39.73 21.04
CA ASP A 235 -30.04 39.51 20.27
C ASP A 235 -29.92 39.99 18.81
N VAL A 236 -28.91 40.82 18.49
CA VAL A 236 -28.63 41.24 17.11
C VAL A 236 -27.90 40.12 16.36
N ILE A 237 -26.89 39.51 16.97
CA ILE A 237 -26.19 38.32 16.45
C ILE A 237 -25.97 37.34 17.62
N PRO A 238 -26.66 36.18 17.66
CA PRO A 238 -26.56 35.27 18.78
C PRO A 238 -25.12 34.75 18.95
N PRO A 239 -24.59 34.66 20.19
CA PRO A 239 -23.26 34.13 20.44
C PRO A 239 -23.16 32.70 19.90
N GLY A 240 -22.22 32.48 18.97
CA GLY A 240 -22.03 31.19 18.32
C GLY A 240 -22.70 31.03 16.95
N ALA A 241 -23.50 31.99 16.46
CA ALA A 241 -24.06 31.98 15.10
C ALA A 241 -22.97 31.93 14.02
N LEU A 242 -21.86 32.65 14.22
CA LEU A 242 -20.69 32.53 13.34
C LEU A 242 -20.03 31.15 13.44
N ARG A 243 -20.00 30.53 14.63
CA ARG A 243 -19.48 29.15 14.81
C ARG A 243 -20.38 28.12 14.14
N THR A 244 -21.69 28.28 14.11
CA THR A 244 -22.61 27.36 13.44
C THR A 244 -22.53 27.49 11.91
N VAL A 245 -22.37 28.71 11.38
CA VAL A 245 -22.11 28.94 9.94
C VAL A 245 -20.76 28.39 9.49
N ILE A 246 -19.71 28.53 10.31
CA ILE A 246 -18.41 27.89 10.05
C ILE A 246 -18.50 26.36 10.18
N ARG A 247 -19.29 25.84 11.14
CA ARG A 247 -19.46 24.40 11.35
C ARG A 247 -20.20 23.70 10.22
N TRP A 248 -21.13 24.36 9.54
CA TRP A 248 -21.95 23.75 8.48
C TRP A 248 -21.16 23.26 7.25
N ASP A 249 -20.00 23.85 6.94
CA ASP A 249 -19.08 23.31 5.91
C ASP A 249 -17.99 22.39 6.50
N SER A 250 -17.85 22.33 7.83
CA SER A 250 -16.85 21.46 8.50
C SER A 250 -17.32 20.01 8.70
N TYR A 251 -18.60 19.70 8.45
CA TYR A 251 -19.12 18.32 8.45
C TYR A 251 -18.39 17.40 7.46
N ASP A 252 -17.73 17.96 6.43
CA ASP A 252 -16.91 17.19 5.50
C ASP A 252 -15.45 16.97 5.97
N TYR A 253 -15.01 17.57 7.09
CA TYR A 253 -13.59 17.61 7.48
C TYR A 253 -13.28 17.33 8.96
N THR A 254 -14.24 17.35 9.89
CA THR A 254 -14.01 17.05 11.32
C THR A 254 -13.49 15.61 11.55
N TRP A 255 -13.98 14.66 10.77
CA TRP A 255 -13.58 13.24 10.84
C TRP A 255 -12.15 12.97 10.34
N LYS A 256 -11.54 13.88 9.56
CA LYS A 256 -10.15 13.73 9.07
C LYS A 256 -9.10 14.03 10.16
N LEU A 257 -9.49 14.71 11.24
CA LEU A 257 -8.62 15.10 12.35
C LEU A 257 -8.53 14.03 13.46
N ALA A 258 -9.31 12.95 13.37
CA ALA A 258 -9.30 11.90 14.39
C ALA A 258 -7.99 11.10 14.35
N THR A 259 -7.18 11.25 15.39
CA THR A 259 -5.88 10.59 15.54
C THR A 259 -5.95 9.23 16.26
N SER A 260 -7.04 8.94 16.98
CA SER A 260 -7.24 7.68 17.70
C SER A 260 -8.69 7.16 17.61
N PRO A 261 -8.91 5.84 17.82
CA PRO A 261 -10.25 5.25 17.82
C PRO A 261 -11.19 5.88 18.86
N GLU A 262 -10.65 6.24 20.03
CA GLU A 262 -11.41 6.90 21.10
C GLU A 262 -11.78 8.35 20.75
N HIS A 263 -10.89 9.05 20.04
CA HIS A 263 -11.17 10.40 19.54
C HIS A 263 -12.25 10.36 18.45
N PHE A 264 -12.22 9.35 17.58
CA PHE A 264 -13.27 9.11 16.59
C PHE A 264 -14.61 8.76 17.26
N GLU A 265 -14.59 7.90 18.28
CA GLU A 265 -15.78 7.52 19.03
C GLU A 265 -16.42 8.71 19.74
N ARG A 266 -15.63 9.61 20.35
CA ARG A 266 -16.16 10.87 20.93
C ARG A 266 -16.84 11.75 19.89
N ILE A 267 -16.20 11.96 18.74
CA ILE A 267 -16.77 12.77 17.64
C ILE A 267 -18.10 12.17 17.16
N VAL A 268 -18.16 10.84 16.97
CA VAL A 268 -19.36 10.14 16.52
C VAL A 268 -20.47 10.12 17.58
N ARG A 269 -20.12 10.08 18.87
CA ARG A 269 -21.08 10.05 19.98
C ARG A 269 -21.80 11.39 20.18
N ASP A 270 -21.14 12.49 19.84
CA ASP A 270 -21.71 13.85 19.85
C ASP A 270 -22.61 14.12 18.62
N GLU A 271 -22.40 13.44 17.50
CA GLU A 271 -23.19 13.58 16.26
C GLU A 271 -24.35 12.55 16.19
N ARG A 272 -25.44 12.81 16.92
CA ARG A 272 -26.59 11.86 17.09
C ARG A 272 -27.53 11.66 15.87
N SER A 273 -27.22 12.13 14.67
CA SER A 273 -28.10 11.94 13.50
C SER A 273 -27.33 11.44 12.27
N ILE A 274 -27.09 10.14 12.20
CA ILE A 274 -26.33 9.52 11.11
C ILE A 274 -27.30 8.76 10.19
N GLY A 275 -27.42 9.20 8.93
CA GLY A 275 -28.21 8.53 7.88
C GLY A 275 -27.51 7.32 7.23
N GLU A 276 -28.25 6.51 6.47
CA GLU A 276 -27.77 5.23 5.90
C GLU A 276 -26.59 5.34 4.91
N ARG A 277 -26.44 6.47 4.19
CA ARG A 277 -25.30 6.68 3.25
C ARG A 277 -23.96 6.82 3.97
N THR A 278 -23.98 7.19 5.25
CA THR A 278 -22.80 7.41 6.08
C THR A 278 -22.20 6.10 6.60
N ALA A 279 -22.98 5.01 6.71
CA ALA A 279 -22.47 3.70 7.17
C ALA A 279 -21.35 3.14 6.27
N ARG A 280 -21.49 3.29 4.94
CA ARG A 280 -20.46 2.90 3.98
C ARG A 280 -19.20 3.77 4.13
N GLN A 281 -19.36 5.07 4.37
CA GLN A 281 -18.26 6.00 4.54
C GLN A 281 -17.53 5.78 5.89
N LEU A 282 -18.27 5.57 6.98
CA LEU A 282 -17.79 5.16 8.29
C LEU A 282 -17.02 3.84 8.20
N CYS A 283 -17.54 2.85 7.47
CA CYS A 283 -16.86 1.58 7.28
C CYS A 283 -15.54 1.75 6.50
N ILE A 284 -15.53 2.54 5.43
CA ILE A 284 -14.30 2.86 4.68
C ILE A 284 -13.29 3.61 5.55
N GLN A 285 -13.74 4.50 6.45
CA GLN A 285 -12.88 5.27 7.34
C GLN A 285 -12.34 4.44 8.51
N MET A 286 -13.16 3.59 9.14
CA MET A 286 -12.70 2.58 10.11
C MET A 286 -11.64 1.69 9.49
N LEU A 287 -11.82 1.29 8.23
CA LEU A 287 -10.84 0.51 7.48
C LEU A 287 -9.55 1.32 7.26
N LYS A 288 -9.63 2.62 6.96
CA LYS A 288 -8.45 3.50 6.85
C LYS A 288 -7.73 3.71 8.19
N LEU A 289 -8.46 3.91 9.29
CA LEU A 289 -7.89 4.05 10.63
C LEU A 289 -7.18 2.76 11.05
N CYS A 290 -7.85 1.62 10.82
CA CYS A 290 -7.27 0.31 11.06
C CYS A 290 -5.97 0.11 10.28
N LYS A 291 -5.84 0.62 9.04
CA LYS A 291 -4.61 0.47 8.23
C LYS A 291 -3.38 1.13 8.85
N ASN A 292 -3.58 2.23 9.57
CA ASN A 292 -2.49 3.05 10.11
C ASN A 292 -2.01 2.59 11.49
N LEU A 293 -2.71 1.63 12.12
CA LEU A 293 -2.29 1.07 13.41
C LEU A 293 -1.04 0.17 13.26
N PRO A 294 -0.11 0.20 14.24
CA PRO A 294 1.13 -0.61 14.22
C PRO A 294 0.88 -2.13 14.20
N TYR A 295 -0.28 -2.57 14.71
CA TYR A 295 -0.78 -3.95 14.70
C TYR A 295 -2.15 -4.03 14.00
N SER A 296 -2.23 -3.60 12.75
CA SER A 296 -3.51 -3.49 12.07
C SER A 296 -4.21 -4.85 11.87
N PRO A 297 -5.52 -4.96 12.16
CA PRO A 297 -6.30 -6.19 11.89
C PRO A 297 -6.29 -6.56 10.40
N ILE A 298 -6.05 -5.58 9.53
CA ILE A 298 -5.90 -5.78 8.09
C ILE A 298 -4.63 -6.58 7.75
N THR A 299 -3.54 -6.38 8.50
CA THR A 299 -2.32 -7.21 8.36
C THR A 299 -2.64 -8.66 8.71
N TRP A 300 -3.35 -8.91 9.81
CA TRP A 300 -3.75 -10.26 10.21
C TRP A 300 -4.67 -10.92 9.19
N MET A 301 -5.67 -10.19 8.68
CA MET A 301 -6.55 -10.66 7.62
C MET A 301 -5.79 -10.96 6.33
N TYR A 302 -4.83 -10.10 5.97
CA TYR A 302 -3.95 -10.33 4.82
C TYR A 302 -3.13 -11.62 4.96
N LEU A 303 -2.48 -11.81 6.11
CA LEU A 303 -1.66 -12.99 6.40
C LEU A 303 -2.49 -14.28 6.44
N ALA A 304 -3.70 -14.21 6.99
CA ALA A 304 -4.64 -15.32 6.99
C ALA A 304 -5.08 -15.70 5.58
N LEU A 305 -5.49 -14.70 4.78
CA LEU A 305 -5.90 -14.92 3.39
C LEU A 305 -4.74 -15.47 2.55
N LEU A 306 -3.52 -14.96 2.77
CA LEU A 306 -2.30 -15.44 2.11
C LEU A 306 -2.08 -16.94 2.40
N GLY A 307 -2.17 -17.35 3.67
CA GLY A 307 -2.04 -18.74 4.08
C GLY A 307 -3.10 -19.65 3.44
N ILE A 308 -4.37 -19.22 3.46
CA ILE A 308 -5.49 -19.96 2.86
C ILE A 308 -5.27 -20.15 1.35
N ILE A 309 -4.96 -19.07 0.63
CA ILE A 309 -4.75 -19.11 -0.83
C ILE A 309 -3.53 -19.98 -1.16
N SER A 310 -2.44 -19.84 -0.40
CA SER A 310 -1.22 -20.62 -0.58
C SER A 310 -1.47 -22.13 -0.43
N ALA A 311 -2.24 -22.54 0.59
CA ALA A 311 -2.59 -23.94 0.80
C ALA A 311 -3.47 -24.50 -0.33
N ALA A 312 -4.51 -23.76 -0.72
CA ALA A 312 -5.42 -24.15 -1.79
C ALA A 312 -4.67 -24.28 -3.14
N TYR A 313 -3.80 -23.33 -3.45
CA TYR A 313 -2.96 -23.35 -4.63
C TYR A 313 -1.94 -24.51 -4.59
N GLY A 314 -1.31 -24.73 -3.43
CA GLY A 314 -0.54 -25.91 -3.05
C GLY A 314 -1.13 -27.20 -3.58
N LEU A 315 -2.32 -27.50 -3.09
CA LEU A 315 -3.07 -28.72 -3.39
C LEU A 315 -3.51 -28.81 -4.85
N LEU A 316 -3.86 -27.69 -5.47
CA LEU A 316 -4.26 -27.64 -6.89
C LEU A 316 -3.12 -28.09 -7.79
N VAL A 317 -1.95 -27.46 -7.65
CA VAL A 317 -0.76 -27.78 -8.48
C VAL A 317 -0.25 -29.18 -8.18
N ASP A 318 -0.27 -29.61 -6.91
CA ASP A 318 0.07 -31.00 -6.54
C ASP A 318 -0.86 -32.01 -7.22
N GLY A 319 -2.17 -31.75 -7.22
CA GLY A 319 -3.16 -32.57 -7.90
C GLY A 319 -2.89 -32.67 -9.40
N TRP A 320 -2.61 -31.55 -10.08
CA TRP A 320 -2.28 -31.55 -11.51
C TRP A 320 -1.02 -32.34 -11.83
N VAL A 321 0.03 -32.20 -11.02
CA VAL A 321 1.27 -32.96 -11.21
C VAL A 321 1.02 -34.47 -11.04
N GLN A 322 0.24 -34.86 -10.02
CA GLN A 322 -0.12 -36.27 -9.84
C GLN A 322 -0.90 -36.84 -11.03
N GLN A 323 -1.85 -36.07 -11.59
CA GLN A 323 -2.59 -36.50 -12.77
C GLN A 323 -1.70 -36.65 -14.01
N MET A 324 -0.74 -35.73 -14.21
CA MET A 324 0.26 -35.86 -15.28
C MET A 324 1.11 -37.13 -15.12
N PHE A 325 1.55 -37.47 -13.90
CA PHE A 325 2.29 -38.71 -13.65
C PHE A 325 1.44 -39.97 -13.84
N LYS A 326 0.14 -39.92 -13.53
CA LYS A 326 -0.79 -41.02 -13.79
C LYS A 326 -0.98 -41.24 -15.29
N LEU A 327 -1.22 -40.15 -16.04
CA LEU A 327 -1.37 -40.18 -17.49
C LEU A 327 -0.11 -40.71 -18.18
N ARG A 328 1.07 -40.22 -17.79
CA ARG A 328 2.35 -40.71 -18.31
C ARG A 328 2.53 -42.20 -18.09
N ARG A 329 2.26 -42.69 -16.87
CA ARG A 329 2.34 -44.12 -16.54
C ARG A 329 1.34 -44.95 -17.35
N PHE A 330 0.12 -44.47 -17.51
CA PHE A 330 -0.90 -45.13 -18.33
C PHE A 330 -0.42 -45.32 -19.77
N ILE A 331 0.06 -44.24 -20.42
CA ILE A 331 0.55 -44.28 -21.82
C ILE A 331 1.72 -45.27 -21.97
N VAL A 332 2.69 -45.22 -21.06
CA VAL A 332 3.89 -46.07 -21.13
C VAL A 332 3.56 -47.53 -20.85
N ASN A 333 2.68 -47.81 -19.90
CA ASN A 333 2.26 -49.17 -19.57
C ASN A 333 1.46 -49.82 -20.71
N SER A 334 0.63 -49.05 -21.43
CA SER A 334 -0.13 -49.55 -22.59
C SER A 334 0.76 -49.99 -23.75
N ALA A 335 1.98 -49.47 -23.88
CA ALA A 335 2.94 -49.85 -24.92
C ALA A 335 3.85 -51.03 -24.53
N GLY A 336 3.80 -51.47 -23.27
CA GLY A 336 4.67 -52.53 -22.74
C GLY A 336 6.16 -52.16 -22.66
N GLU A 337 7.00 -53.12 -22.26
CA GLU A 337 8.47 -52.98 -22.23
C GLU A 337 9.09 -53.19 -23.62
N SER A 338 8.63 -52.38 -24.58
CA SER A 338 9.07 -52.41 -25.97
C SER A 338 9.87 -51.15 -26.33
N LEU A 339 10.51 -51.14 -27.51
CA LEU A 339 11.15 -49.94 -28.05
C LEU A 339 10.15 -48.77 -28.19
N TRP A 340 8.87 -49.07 -28.40
CA TRP A 340 7.79 -48.07 -28.37
C TRP A 340 7.58 -47.46 -26.99
N GLY A 341 7.67 -48.27 -25.92
CA GLY A 341 7.65 -47.77 -24.55
C GLY A 341 8.78 -46.77 -24.27
N PHE A 342 9.98 -47.01 -24.81
CA PHE A 342 11.13 -46.09 -24.73
C PHE A 342 10.87 -44.78 -25.49
N ILE A 343 10.39 -44.87 -26.73
CA ILE A 343 10.05 -43.70 -27.56
C ILE A 343 8.95 -42.86 -26.89
N LEU A 344 7.93 -43.48 -26.31
CA LEU A 344 6.87 -42.77 -25.61
C LEU A 344 7.36 -42.14 -24.30
N TRP A 345 8.24 -42.82 -23.55
CA TRP A 345 8.85 -42.29 -22.32
C TRP A 345 9.69 -41.03 -22.57
N THR A 346 10.57 -41.12 -23.58
CA THR A 346 11.44 -40.02 -24.01
C THR A 346 10.65 -38.91 -24.71
N GLY A 347 9.74 -39.26 -25.61
CA GLY A 347 8.86 -38.34 -26.33
C GLY A 347 7.96 -37.54 -25.39
N TRP A 348 7.39 -38.15 -24.36
CA TRP A 348 6.66 -37.43 -23.30
C TRP A 348 7.55 -36.39 -22.64
N CYS A 349 8.76 -36.78 -22.20
CA CYS A 349 9.68 -35.88 -21.53
C CYS A 349 10.03 -34.67 -22.41
N VAL A 350 10.36 -34.91 -23.68
CA VAL A 350 10.72 -33.87 -24.65
C VAL A 350 9.54 -32.92 -24.91
N THR A 351 8.37 -33.45 -25.30
CA THR A 351 7.20 -32.64 -25.66
C THR A 351 6.74 -31.75 -24.52
N VAL A 352 6.61 -32.31 -23.32
CA VAL A 352 6.20 -31.58 -22.11
C VAL A 352 7.25 -30.51 -21.75
N CYS A 353 8.55 -30.83 -21.79
CA CYS A 353 9.58 -29.83 -21.49
C CYS A 353 9.68 -28.72 -22.53
N LEU A 354 9.46 -29.00 -23.82
CA LEU A 354 9.42 -27.97 -24.86
C LEU A 354 8.28 -26.97 -24.60
N ILE A 355 7.11 -27.44 -24.17
CA ILE A 355 6.00 -26.56 -23.78
C ILE A 355 6.38 -25.70 -22.57
N ALA A 356 6.97 -26.29 -21.52
CA ALA A 356 7.41 -25.55 -20.33
C ALA A 356 8.45 -24.46 -20.67
N THR A 357 9.35 -24.78 -21.60
CA THR A 357 10.40 -23.88 -22.10
C THR A 357 9.82 -22.71 -22.88
N SER A 358 8.79 -22.94 -23.69
CA SER A 358 8.09 -21.88 -24.42
C SER A 358 7.41 -20.88 -23.48
N LEU A 359 6.80 -21.37 -22.38
CA LEU A 359 6.20 -20.52 -21.35
C LEU A 359 7.24 -19.62 -20.68
N GLY A 360 8.41 -20.18 -20.38
CA GLY A 360 9.52 -19.40 -19.83
C GLY A 360 10.12 -18.39 -20.82
N HIS A 361 9.93 -18.58 -22.13
CA HIS A 361 10.37 -17.60 -23.13
C HIS A 361 9.43 -16.41 -23.16
N TRP A 362 8.14 -16.66 -22.99
CA TRP A 362 7.11 -15.62 -22.88
C TRP A 362 7.28 -14.75 -21.63
N SER A 363 7.78 -15.33 -20.53
CA SER A 363 8.18 -14.56 -19.34
C SER A 363 9.54 -15.05 -18.82
N PRO A 364 10.65 -14.41 -19.25
CA PRO A 364 12.00 -14.72 -18.75
C PRO A 364 12.13 -14.69 -17.21
N PRO A 365 11.36 -13.86 -16.46
CA PRO A 365 11.32 -13.91 -15.00
C PRO A 365 10.88 -15.23 -14.37
N SER A 366 10.20 -16.09 -15.13
CA SER A 366 9.69 -17.37 -14.65
C SER A 366 10.73 -18.49 -14.65
N ASP A 367 11.85 -18.33 -15.35
CA ASP A 367 12.88 -19.38 -15.44
C ASP A 367 13.61 -19.59 -14.10
N GLY A 368 14.04 -20.83 -13.84
CA GLY A 368 14.79 -21.25 -12.67
C GLY A 368 13.96 -21.37 -11.39
N SER A 369 14.67 -21.50 -10.26
CA SER A 369 14.08 -21.74 -8.93
C SER A 369 13.28 -20.57 -8.38
N GLY A 370 13.49 -19.34 -8.81
CA GLY A 370 12.81 -18.16 -8.25
C GLY A 370 13.38 -17.67 -6.90
N ILE A 371 13.93 -18.55 -6.06
CA ILE A 371 14.60 -18.16 -4.80
C ILE A 371 15.72 -17.12 -5.01
N PRO A 372 16.68 -17.30 -5.94
CA PRO A 372 17.69 -16.27 -6.22
C PRO A 372 17.10 -14.91 -6.61
N ARG A 373 15.97 -14.91 -7.32
CA ARG A 373 15.28 -13.67 -7.70
C ARG A 373 14.61 -13.00 -6.51
N MET A 374 14.03 -13.78 -5.58
CA MET A 374 13.49 -13.25 -4.33
C MET A 374 14.60 -12.65 -3.47
N ARG A 375 15.74 -13.31 -3.39
CA ARG A 375 16.94 -12.81 -2.69
C ARG A 375 17.45 -11.51 -3.32
N ALA A 376 17.52 -11.46 -4.65
CA ALA A 376 17.86 -10.24 -5.39
C ALA A 376 16.86 -9.11 -5.17
N LEU A 377 15.57 -9.43 -5.10
CA LEU A 377 14.52 -8.46 -4.82
C LEU A 377 14.67 -7.86 -3.42
N PHE A 378 14.92 -8.69 -2.40
CA PHE A 378 15.16 -8.20 -1.04
C PHE A 378 16.52 -7.53 -0.85
N ALA A 379 17.49 -7.82 -1.72
CA ALA A 379 18.75 -7.09 -1.79
C ALA A 379 18.62 -5.74 -2.52
N GLY A 380 17.45 -5.42 -3.08
CA GLY A 380 17.19 -4.18 -3.80
C GLY A 380 17.60 -4.18 -5.28
N VAL A 381 18.14 -5.28 -5.82
CA VAL A 381 18.63 -5.38 -7.21
C VAL A 381 17.53 -5.05 -8.24
N TYR A 382 16.29 -5.41 -7.93
CA TYR A 382 15.14 -5.10 -8.77
C TYR A 382 14.49 -3.80 -8.34
N GLN A 383 14.60 -2.82 -9.23
CA GLN A 383 14.07 -1.46 -9.08
C GLN A 383 12.53 -1.46 -9.03
N ASN A 384 11.93 -2.16 -9.99
CA ASN A 384 10.49 -2.33 -10.09
C ASN A 384 10.14 -3.78 -9.73
N PRO A 385 9.47 -4.04 -8.59
CA PRO A 385 9.07 -5.40 -8.22
C PRO A 385 8.17 -6.08 -9.27
N ILE A 386 7.47 -5.30 -10.11
CA ILE A 386 6.61 -5.83 -11.17
C ILE A 386 7.39 -6.56 -12.28
N ASP A 387 8.67 -6.25 -12.47
CA ASP A 387 9.50 -6.93 -13.48
C ASP A 387 9.71 -8.41 -13.13
N VAL A 388 9.67 -8.72 -11.84
CA VAL A 388 9.79 -10.08 -11.31
C VAL A 388 8.43 -10.66 -10.93
N LEU A 389 7.55 -9.84 -10.37
CA LEU A 389 6.28 -10.26 -9.76
C LEU A 389 5.06 -9.97 -10.66
N SER A 390 5.24 -10.00 -11.98
CA SER A 390 4.15 -9.74 -12.93
C SER A 390 3.11 -10.88 -12.97
N LEU A 391 1.87 -10.57 -13.37
CA LEU A 391 0.86 -11.61 -13.65
C LEU A 391 1.27 -12.54 -14.80
N LYS A 392 2.04 -12.04 -15.77
CA LYS A 392 2.62 -12.89 -16.83
C LYS A 392 3.55 -13.94 -16.24
N THR A 393 4.38 -13.53 -15.27
CA THR A 393 5.28 -14.42 -14.53
C THR A 393 4.51 -15.42 -13.69
N PHE A 394 3.40 -15.01 -13.05
CA PHE A 394 2.52 -15.94 -12.33
C PHE A 394 2.04 -17.09 -13.22
N ILE A 395 1.45 -16.78 -14.38
CA ILE A 395 0.90 -17.80 -15.29
C ILE A 395 2.02 -18.68 -15.86
N ALA A 396 3.09 -18.06 -16.39
CA ALA A 396 4.22 -18.77 -16.99
C ALA A 396 4.90 -19.70 -15.98
N LYS A 397 5.12 -19.23 -14.75
CA LYS A 397 5.79 -20.01 -13.70
C LYS A 397 4.89 -21.10 -13.12
N SER A 398 3.59 -20.82 -12.93
CA SER A 398 2.61 -21.81 -12.47
C SER A 398 2.55 -23.00 -13.43
N LEU A 399 2.23 -22.74 -14.70
CA LEU A 399 2.11 -23.77 -15.74
C LEU A 399 3.46 -24.43 -16.01
N GLY A 400 4.54 -23.64 -16.10
CA GLY A 400 5.89 -24.15 -16.30
C GLY A 400 6.34 -25.10 -15.19
N THR A 401 5.95 -24.86 -13.93
CA THR A 401 6.28 -25.73 -12.79
C THR A 401 5.48 -27.03 -12.83
N VAL A 402 4.18 -26.98 -13.16
CA VAL A 402 3.33 -28.18 -13.31
C VAL A 402 3.87 -29.08 -14.42
N ILE A 403 4.13 -28.49 -15.58
CA ILE A 403 4.57 -29.19 -16.79
C ILE A 403 5.99 -29.75 -16.59
N SER A 404 6.94 -28.96 -16.08
CA SER A 404 8.30 -29.45 -15.81
C SER A 404 8.31 -30.55 -14.75
N SER A 405 7.52 -30.44 -13.68
CA SER A 405 7.41 -31.49 -12.65
C SER A 405 6.74 -32.76 -13.18
N GLY A 406 5.76 -32.63 -14.09
CA GLY A 406 5.07 -33.76 -14.74
C GLY A 406 5.83 -34.40 -15.91
N SER A 407 6.93 -33.80 -16.35
CA SER A 407 7.75 -34.29 -17.47
C SER A 407 8.53 -35.57 -17.15
N GLY A 408 8.75 -35.86 -15.85
CA GLY A 408 9.61 -36.94 -15.39
C GLY A 408 11.09 -36.57 -15.27
N LEU A 409 11.47 -35.30 -15.45
CA LEU A 409 12.78 -34.80 -15.04
C LEU A 409 12.92 -34.87 -13.51
N SER A 410 14.15 -35.05 -13.04
CA SER A 410 14.48 -34.99 -11.61
C SER A 410 14.49 -33.54 -11.15
N VAL A 411 13.31 -32.98 -10.87
CA VAL A 411 13.11 -31.57 -10.52
C VAL A 411 12.18 -31.42 -9.32
N GLY A 412 12.49 -30.46 -8.46
CA GLY A 412 11.69 -30.09 -7.29
C GLY A 412 10.73 -28.92 -7.58
N ARG A 413 9.83 -28.67 -6.62
CA ARG A 413 8.79 -27.62 -6.72
C ARG A 413 8.95 -26.47 -5.71
N ALA A 414 9.69 -26.69 -4.62
CA ALA A 414 9.74 -25.75 -3.48
C ALA A 414 10.14 -24.32 -3.86
N GLY A 415 11.19 -24.18 -4.67
CA GLY A 415 11.63 -22.87 -5.15
C GLY A 415 10.57 -22.14 -5.98
N PRO A 416 10.09 -22.74 -7.08
CA PRO A 416 9.06 -22.11 -7.90
C PRO A 416 7.81 -21.71 -7.11
N TYR A 417 7.35 -22.55 -6.18
CA TYR A 417 6.23 -22.24 -5.29
C TYR A 417 6.47 -20.99 -4.45
N THR A 418 7.66 -20.88 -3.86
CA THR A 418 8.07 -19.71 -3.08
C THR A 418 7.90 -18.42 -3.89
N HIS A 419 8.34 -18.42 -5.14
CA HIS A 419 8.17 -17.26 -6.03
C HIS A 419 6.71 -17.04 -6.44
N ILE A 420 5.95 -18.10 -6.73
CA ILE A 420 4.53 -17.98 -7.11
C ILE A 420 3.70 -17.36 -5.98
N VAL A 421 3.89 -17.81 -4.74
CA VAL A 421 3.18 -17.26 -3.57
C VAL A 421 3.59 -15.81 -3.32
N ALA A 422 4.85 -15.46 -3.55
CA ALA A 422 5.31 -14.06 -3.53
C ALA A 422 4.60 -13.20 -4.59
N VAL A 423 4.37 -13.73 -5.80
CA VAL A 423 3.60 -13.01 -6.83
C VAL A 423 2.14 -12.83 -6.41
N ILE A 424 1.51 -13.85 -5.84
CA ILE A 424 0.14 -13.76 -5.30
C ILE A 424 0.06 -12.66 -4.24
N ALA A 425 0.98 -12.67 -3.28
CA ALA A 425 1.06 -11.67 -2.22
C ALA A 425 1.23 -10.25 -2.79
N PHE A 426 2.10 -10.07 -3.78
CA PHE A 426 2.30 -8.80 -4.44
C PHE A 426 1.01 -8.26 -5.07
N HIS A 427 0.28 -9.07 -5.85
CA HIS A 427 -1.00 -8.62 -6.43
C HIS A 427 -2.09 -8.41 -5.37
N MET A 428 -2.11 -9.23 -4.32
CA MET A 428 -3.02 -9.07 -3.19
C MET A 428 -2.81 -7.75 -2.45
N SER A 429 -1.54 -7.31 -2.30
CA SER A 429 -1.20 -6.04 -1.65
C SER A 429 -1.67 -4.81 -2.44
N ARG A 430 -1.89 -4.96 -3.76
CA ARG A 430 -2.37 -3.88 -4.64
C ARG A 430 -3.87 -3.68 -4.58
N LEU A 431 -4.63 -4.62 -3.99
CA LEU A 431 -6.07 -4.50 -3.81
C LEU A 431 -6.38 -3.35 -2.84
N GLY A 432 -7.43 -2.57 -3.11
CA GLY A 432 -7.74 -1.36 -2.35
C GLY A 432 -7.92 -1.58 -0.83
N LEU A 433 -8.38 -2.77 -0.42
CA LEU A 433 -8.52 -3.17 0.98
C LEU A 433 -7.18 -3.33 1.69
N PHE A 434 -6.17 -3.89 1.01
CA PHE A 434 -4.85 -4.21 1.59
C PHE A 434 -3.77 -3.17 1.24
N ARG A 435 -4.08 -2.23 0.36
CA ARG A 435 -3.19 -1.12 -0.02
C ARG A 435 -2.93 -0.21 1.18
N ARG A 436 -1.70 -0.22 1.70
CA ARG A 436 -1.19 0.76 2.68
C ARG A 436 -0.93 2.11 2.00
N ALA A 437 -1.08 3.19 2.76
CA ALA A 437 -0.98 4.57 2.26
C ALA A 437 0.42 4.91 1.72
N HIS A 438 1.47 4.30 2.28
CA HIS A 438 2.84 4.42 1.81
C HIS A 438 3.23 3.16 1.03
N PHE A 439 3.37 3.28 -0.29
CA PHE A 439 3.95 2.23 -1.14
C PHE A 439 5.49 2.24 -0.99
N GLY A 440 5.96 2.11 0.24
CA GLY A 440 7.37 2.14 0.65
C GLY A 440 7.94 0.75 0.98
N PRO A 441 9.15 0.69 1.58
CA PRO A 441 9.82 -0.55 1.96
C PRO A 441 8.96 -1.48 2.85
N GLU A 442 7.98 -0.93 3.58
CA GLU A 442 7.02 -1.68 4.40
C GLU A 442 6.15 -2.69 3.63
N ASN A 443 6.00 -2.54 2.31
CA ASN A 443 5.25 -3.51 1.49
C ASN A 443 6.04 -4.80 1.21
N TYR A 444 7.38 -4.80 1.36
CA TYR A 444 8.18 -6.01 1.24
C TYR A 444 8.00 -6.97 2.44
N ASN A 445 7.39 -6.51 3.53
CA ASN A 445 7.12 -7.31 4.72
C ASN A 445 6.16 -8.46 4.41
N TYR A 446 5.05 -8.12 3.75
CA TYR A 446 4.10 -9.11 3.23
C TYR A 446 4.75 -10.10 2.25
N LEU A 447 5.72 -9.63 1.49
CA LEU A 447 6.44 -10.46 0.54
C LEU A 447 7.40 -11.43 1.25
N ARG A 448 8.07 -11.00 2.34
CA ARG A 448 8.88 -11.87 3.21
C ARG A 448 8.01 -12.96 3.84
N ALA A 449 6.84 -12.60 4.37
CA ALA A 449 5.88 -13.57 4.89
C ALA A 449 5.37 -14.53 3.80
N ALA A 450 5.17 -14.05 2.56
CA ALA A 450 4.76 -14.88 1.43
C ALA A 450 5.82 -15.89 0.98
N VAL A 451 7.10 -15.50 1.00
CA VAL A 451 8.21 -16.42 0.75
C VAL A 451 8.20 -17.53 1.81
N ALA A 452 8.10 -17.18 3.09
CA ALA A 452 7.98 -18.15 4.17
C ALA A 452 6.77 -19.09 3.97
N CYS A 453 5.60 -18.53 3.70
CA CYS A 453 4.37 -19.29 3.45
C CYS A 453 4.48 -20.22 2.23
N GLY A 454 5.18 -19.80 1.16
CA GLY A 454 5.38 -20.62 -0.04
C GLY A 454 6.34 -21.79 0.17
N VAL A 455 7.38 -21.59 1.00
CA VAL A 455 8.26 -22.67 1.47
C VAL A 455 7.45 -23.64 2.33
N THR A 456 6.68 -23.14 3.29
CA THR A 456 5.80 -23.93 4.15
C THR A 456 4.78 -24.74 3.34
N ALA A 457 4.14 -24.15 2.33
CA ALA A 457 3.19 -24.84 1.47
C ALA A 457 3.84 -25.99 0.66
N SER A 458 5.15 -25.92 0.43
CA SER A 458 5.89 -26.94 -0.30
C SER A 458 6.35 -28.10 0.60
N PHE A 459 6.73 -27.79 1.84
CA PHE A 459 7.30 -28.78 2.77
C PHE A 459 6.32 -29.28 3.82
N GLY A 460 5.21 -28.59 4.08
CA GLY A 460 4.30 -28.99 5.16
C GLY A 460 4.79 -28.64 6.57
N SER A 461 5.81 -27.78 6.67
CA SER A 461 6.53 -27.44 7.91
C SER A 461 6.49 -25.92 8.13
N PRO A 462 5.70 -25.41 9.11
CA PRO A 462 5.55 -23.98 9.31
C PRO A 462 6.77 -23.31 9.94
N LEU A 463 7.36 -23.87 11.00
CA LEU A 463 8.54 -23.25 11.65
C LEU A 463 9.79 -23.48 10.80
N GLY A 464 9.98 -24.71 10.32
CA GLY A 464 11.12 -25.03 9.45
C GLY A 464 11.08 -24.24 8.15
N GLY A 465 9.89 -24.06 7.56
CA GLY A 465 9.72 -23.26 6.34
C GLY A 465 10.03 -21.78 6.53
N VAL A 466 9.63 -21.19 7.65
CA VAL A 466 9.95 -19.79 7.98
C VAL A 466 11.45 -19.60 8.19
N LEU A 467 12.08 -20.44 9.00
CA LEU A 467 13.52 -20.36 9.26
C LEU A 467 14.33 -20.55 7.97
N PHE A 468 13.95 -21.52 7.14
CA PHE A 468 14.57 -21.76 5.84
C PHE A 468 14.42 -20.56 4.91
N SER A 469 13.24 -19.93 4.88
CA SER A 469 13.04 -18.74 4.07
C SER A 469 13.95 -17.58 4.48
N ILE A 470 14.19 -17.39 5.78
CA ILE A 470 15.04 -16.33 6.31
C ILE A 470 16.51 -16.63 5.97
N GLU A 471 16.98 -17.84 6.26
CA GLU A 471 18.37 -18.26 6.00
C GLU A 471 18.76 -18.13 4.52
N VAL A 472 17.83 -18.44 3.60
CA VAL A 472 18.14 -18.42 2.17
C VAL A 472 17.97 -17.03 1.53
N THR A 473 17.00 -16.22 2.00
CA THR A 473 16.60 -14.99 1.30
C THR A 473 17.09 -13.69 1.91
N ALA A 474 17.45 -13.64 3.20
CA ALA A 474 17.74 -12.40 3.90
C ALA A 474 19.19 -12.32 4.42
N LYS A 475 19.85 -11.17 4.17
CA LYS A 475 21.11 -10.80 4.84
C LYS A 475 20.87 -10.09 6.18
N ALA A 476 19.76 -9.36 6.26
CA ALA A 476 19.26 -8.71 7.45
C ALA A 476 17.74 -8.92 7.52
N TYR A 477 17.23 -9.22 8.71
CA TYR A 477 15.82 -9.57 8.91
C TYR A 477 15.32 -9.03 10.24
N ASP A 478 14.27 -8.20 10.20
CA ASP A 478 13.65 -7.70 11.42
C ASP A 478 12.76 -8.77 12.04
N ILE A 479 12.90 -8.95 13.35
CA ILE A 479 12.15 -9.95 14.13
C ILE A 479 10.63 -9.74 14.00
N LYS A 480 10.16 -8.51 13.79
CA LYS A 480 8.73 -8.23 13.54
C LYS A 480 8.17 -9.08 12.39
N TYR A 481 8.92 -9.25 11.30
CA TYR A 481 8.48 -9.99 10.12
C TYR A 481 8.56 -11.50 10.30
N LEU A 482 9.29 -11.99 11.32
CA LEU A 482 9.37 -13.40 11.65
C LEU A 482 7.97 -13.91 12.02
N TRP A 483 7.31 -13.18 12.92
CA TRP A 483 5.98 -13.52 13.42
C TRP A 483 4.93 -13.50 12.30
N GLU A 484 5.00 -12.53 11.38
CA GLU A 484 4.11 -12.48 10.21
C GLU A 484 4.25 -13.74 9.32
N GLY A 485 5.48 -14.20 9.12
CA GLY A 485 5.78 -15.46 8.43
C GLY A 485 5.24 -16.69 9.17
N VAL A 486 5.43 -16.76 10.49
CA VAL A 486 4.92 -17.88 11.32
C VAL A 486 3.40 -17.95 11.30
N ILE A 487 2.70 -16.82 11.43
CA ILE A 487 1.23 -16.77 11.44
C ILE A 487 0.67 -17.25 10.10
N SER A 488 1.12 -16.68 9.00
CA SER A 488 0.68 -17.06 7.65
C SER A 488 1.00 -18.53 7.32
N SER A 489 2.19 -19.00 7.69
CA SER A 489 2.62 -20.39 7.52
C SER A 489 1.77 -21.37 8.34
N SER A 490 1.46 -21.03 9.60
CA SER A 490 0.62 -21.86 10.47
C SER A 490 -0.80 -21.97 9.92
N ILE A 491 -1.38 -20.87 9.43
CA ILE A 491 -2.69 -20.86 8.77
C ILE A 491 -2.66 -21.69 7.47
N CYS A 492 -1.58 -21.59 6.69
CA CYS A 492 -1.39 -22.42 5.50
C CYS A 492 -1.45 -23.92 5.85
N ILE A 493 -0.73 -24.37 6.87
CA ILE A 493 -0.73 -25.78 7.29
C ILE A 493 -2.06 -26.20 7.89
N LEU A 494 -2.70 -25.35 8.69
CA LEU A 494 -4.03 -25.61 9.21
C LEU A 494 -5.03 -25.85 8.07
N MET A 495 -5.04 -24.96 7.08
CA MET A 495 -5.89 -25.11 5.90
C MET A 495 -5.55 -26.34 5.08
N TYR A 496 -4.26 -26.63 4.93
CA TYR A 496 -3.81 -27.85 4.27
C TYR A 496 -4.40 -29.09 4.96
N LYS A 497 -4.26 -29.18 6.29
CA LYS A 497 -4.79 -30.27 7.12
C LYS A 497 -6.31 -30.39 7.03
N ILE A 498 -7.04 -29.27 7.07
CA ILE A 498 -8.51 -29.25 6.91
C ILE A 498 -8.89 -29.83 5.55
N ILE A 499 -8.26 -29.39 4.46
CA ILE A 499 -8.60 -29.85 3.12
C ILE A 499 -8.19 -31.32 2.91
N THR A 500 -7.05 -31.75 3.44
CA THR A 500 -6.62 -33.16 3.36
C THR A 500 -7.48 -34.08 4.21
N PHE A 501 -7.93 -33.63 5.38
CA PHE A 501 -8.87 -34.37 6.23
C PHE A 501 -10.19 -34.61 5.49
N LEU A 502 -10.70 -33.59 4.79
CA LEU A 502 -11.88 -33.71 3.92
C LEU A 502 -11.66 -34.64 2.72
N LYS A 503 -10.41 -34.85 2.28
CA LYS A 503 -10.07 -35.70 1.12
C LYS A 503 -9.56 -37.11 1.47
N HIS A 504 -9.37 -37.43 2.76
CA HIS A 504 -8.74 -38.67 3.23
C HIS A 504 -7.34 -38.98 2.65
N ASP A 505 -6.58 -37.96 2.22
CA ASP A 505 -5.21 -38.13 1.68
C ASP A 505 -4.18 -37.70 2.72
N VAL A 506 -3.22 -38.58 3.05
CA VAL A 506 -2.10 -38.26 3.97
C VAL A 506 -0.83 -37.99 3.15
N LEU A 507 -0.16 -36.86 3.39
CA LEU A 507 1.02 -36.45 2.62
C LEU A 507 2.25 -37.35 2.84
N PHE A 508 2.44 -37.74 4.10
CA PHE A 508 3.48 -38.66 4.56
C PHE A 508 2.84 -39.55 5.63
N GLU A 509 2.92 -40.87 5.48
CA GLU A 509 2.60 -41.79 6.58
C GLU A 509 3.53 -41.42 7.74
N ARG A 510 2.97 -41.07 8.91
CA ARG A 510 3.77 -40.80 10.10
C ARG A 510 4.54 -42.07 10.45
N THR A 511 5.83 -42.08 10.16
CA THR A 511 6.73 -43.14 10.55
C THR A 511 7.05 -42.98 12.02
N THR A 512 6.73 -43.99 12.82
CA THR A 512 7.15 -44.05 14.22
C THR A 512 8.56 -44.63 14.27
N PHE A 513 9.57 -43.78 14.49
CA PHE A 513 10.92 -44.25 14.77
C PHE A 513 11.03 -44.68 16.25
N PRO A 514 11.90 -45.66 16.56
CA PRO A 514 12.23 -46.02 17.94
C PRO A 514 12.84 -44.83 18.68
N SER A 515 12.63 -44.75 20.00
CA SER A 515 13.24 -43.72 20.84
C SER A 515 14.78 -43.75 20.73
N PHE A 516 15.39 -42.58 20.86
CA PHE A 516 16.82 -42.39 20.73
C PHE A 516 17.48 -42.20 22.10
N ASP A 517 18.52 -42.99 22.37
CA ASP A 517 19.44 -42.82 23.49
C ASP A 517 20.79 -42.30 22.94
N MET A 518 21.50 -41.49 23.75
CA MET A 518 22.77 -40.82 23.36
C MET A 518 23.96 -41.81 23.34
N ASP A 519 23.92 -42.77 22.42
CA ASP A 519 24.93 -43.83 22.27
C ASP A 519 25.87 -43.59 21.07
N TRP A 520 26.67 -44.59 20.69
CA TRP A 520 27.53 -44.61 19.51
C TRP A 520 26.81 -44.27 18.19
N ASP A 521 25.48 -44.35 18.15
CA ASP A 521 24.65 -43.92 17.03
C ASP A 521 24.80 -42.41 16.74
N LEU A 522 25.14 -41.59 17.74
CA LEU A 522 25.48 -40.17 17.52
C LEU A 522 26.71 -40.01 16.63
N LEU A 523 27.76 -40.80 16.87
CA LEU A 523 28.97 -40.78 16.04
C LEU A 523 28.62 -41.16 14.59
N ALA A 524 27.75 -42.17 14.42
CA ALA A 524 27.29 -42.58 13.11
C ALA A 524 26.52 -41.46 12.37
N PHE A 525 25.71 -40.66 13.07
CA PHE A 525 25.04 -39.50 12.48
C PHE A 525 26.01 -38.38 12.09
N VAL A 526 27.02 -38.09 12.93
CA VAL A 526 28.05 -37.08 12.62
C VAL A 526 28.85 -37.49 11.39
N LEU A 527 29.27 -38.76 11.29
CA LEU A 527 29.97 -39.28 10.12
C LEU A 527 29.13 -39.20 8.85
N LEU A 528 27.83 -39.49 8.94
CA LEU A 528 26.89 -39.32 7.84
C LEU A 528 26.81 -37.83 7.41
N GLY A 529 26.79 -36.90 8.35
CA GLY A 529 26.82 -35.46 8.09
C GLY A 529 28.09 -35.02 7.36
N ILE A 530 29.27 -35.45 7.82
CA ILE A 530 30.56 -35.17 7.16
C ILE A 530 30.57 -35.75 5.74
N GLY A 531 30.14 -37.00 5.58
CA GLY A 531 30.04 -37.67 4.28
C GLY A 531 29.09 -36.95 3.32
N ALA A 532 27.94 -36.47 3.81
CA ALA A 532 26.99 -35.67 3.04
C ALA A 532 27.61 -34.36 2.54
N GLY A 533 28.34 -33.64 3.41
CA GLY A 533 29.05 -32.42 3.04
C GLY A 533 30.07 -32.63 1.92
N ILE A 534 30.91 -33.66 2.03
CA ILE A 534 31.93 -34.02 1.02
C ILE A 534 31.26 -34.44 -0.29
N PHE A 535 30.22 -35.27 -0.23
CA PHE A 535 29.50 -35.71 -1.44
C PHE A 535 28.85 -34.53 -2.16
N CYS A 536 28.28 -33.58 -1.42
CA CYS A 536 27.64 -32.39 -1.98
C CYS A 536 28.64 -31.52 -2.78
N ARG A 537 29.90 -31.43 -2.32
CA ARG A 537 30.97 -30.80 -3.10
C ARG A 537 31.16 -31.46 -4.45
N GLY A 538 31.14 -32.80 -4.52
CA GLY A 538 31.19 -33.53 -5.79
C GLY A 538 30.09 -33.12 -6.77
N ALA A 539 28.89 -32.81 -6.26
CA ALA A 539 27.76 -32.31 -7.07
C ALA A 539 28.05 -30.96 -7.68
N GLN A 540 28.66 -30.07 -6.88
CA GLN A 540 28.96 -28.71 -7.29
C GLN A 540 30.18 -28.65 -8.21
N VAL A 541 31.21 -29.50 -8.02
CA VAL A 541 32.33 -29.64 -8.96
C VAL A 541 31.86 -30.17 -10.31
N MET A 542 31.04 -31.23 -10.31
CA MET A 542 30.48 -31.80 -11.53
C MET A 542 29.61 -30.77 -12.26
N ARG A 543 28.88 -29.94 -11.51
CA ARG A 543 28.10 -28.83 -12.05
C ARG A 543 28.98 -27.74 -12.65
N TRP A 544 30.07 -27.37 -12.00
CA TRP A 544 31.06 -26.43 -12.57
C TRP A 544 31.66 -26.97 -13.87
N LEU A 545 31.94 -28.28 -13.94
CA LEU A 545 32.43 -28.92 -15.16
C LEU A 545 31.38 -28.87 -16.29
N GLN A 546 30.11 -29.14 -15.97
CA GLN A 546 28.99 -29.01 -16.91
C GLN A 546 28.88 -27.58 -17.46
N MET A 547 29.07 -26.57 -16.62
CA MET A 547 29.08 -25.15 -17.03
C MET A 547 30.21 -24.84 -18.01
N ARG A 548 31.43 -25.32 -17.74
CA ARG A 548 32.57 -25.12 -18.64
C ARG A 548 32.34 -25.78 -20.00
N MET A 549 31.67 -26.93 -20.03
CA MET A 549 31.26 -27.57 -21.29
C MET A 549 30.21 -26.74 -22.04
N PHE A 550 29.16 -26.25 -21.37
CA PHE A 550 28.13 -25.42 -22.01
C PHE A 550 28.66 -24.08 -22.54
N GLN A 551 29.60 -23.46 -21.82
CA GLN A 551 30.28 -22.25 -22.27
C GLN A 551 31.14 -22.53 -23.52
N LYS A 552 31.93 -23.62 -23.53
CA LYS A 552 32.71 -24.03 -24.70
C LYS A 552 31.83 -24.35 -25.92
N LEU A 553 30.66 -24.93 -25.71
CA LEU A 553 29.66 -25.19 -26.76
C LEU A 553 28.91 -23.92 -27.21
N GLY A 554 29.17 -22.76 -26.60
CA GLY A 554 28.52 -21.49 -26.91
C GLY A 554 27.03 -21.45 -26.58
N LEU A 555 26.50 -22.39 -25.81
CA LEU A 555 25.06 -22.53 -25.54
C LEU A 555 24.51 -21.53 -24.51
N THR A 556 25.35 -20.63 -23.99
CA THR A 556 25.01 -19.65 -22.95
C THR A 556 24.38 -18.35 -23.46
N LYS A 557 24.45 -18.05 -24.77
CA LYS A 557 23.81 -16.84 -25.34
C LYS A 557 22.30 -17.02 -25.47
N PRO A 558 21.48 -16.01 -25.09
CA PRO A 558 20.02 -16.12 -25.10
C PRO A 558 19.49 -16.17 -26.54
N SER A 559 19.13 -17.37 -27.00
CA SER A 559 18.47 -17.59 -28.28
C SER A 559 17.46 -18.71 -28.14
N TYR A 560 16.26 -18.52 -28.70
CA TYR A 560 15.19 -19.52 -28.63
C TYR A 560 15.62 -20.89 -29.21
N LYS A 561 16.35 -20.89 -30.34
CA LYS A 561 16.87 -22.13 -30.95
C LYS A 561 17.83 -22.88 -30.03
N ARG A 562 18.73 -22.15 -29.34
CA ARG A 562 19.71 -22.75 -28.41
C ARG A 562 19.03 -23.26 -27.15
N ARG A 563 18.00 -22.56 -26.67
CA ARG A 563 17.16 -22.99 -25.56
C ARG A 563 16.46 -24.32 -25.87
N VAL A 564 15.88 -24.47 -27.06
CA VAL A 564 15.25 -25.73 -27.50
C VAL A 564 16.28 -26.86 -27.57
N ILE A 565 17.46 -26.64 -28.15
CA ILE A 565 18.52 -27.65 -28.24
C ILE A 565 19.00 -28.09 -26.84
N HIS A 566 19.18 -27.14 -25.93
CA HIS A 566 19.58 -27.43 -24.55
C HIS A 566 18.56 -28.34 -23.84
N ILE A 567 17.28 -28.06 -23.99
CA ILE A 567 16.23 -28.89 -23.36
C ILE A 567 16.11 -30.26 -24.04
N LEU A 568 16.20 -30.31 -25.37
CA LEU A 568 16.17 -31.56 -26.12
C LEU A 568 17.29 -32.51 -25.67
N THR A 569 18.51 -32.00 -25.54
CA THR A 569 19.67 -32.79 -25.08
C THR A 569 19.50 -33.30 -23.65
N ILE A 570 19.01 -32.46 -22.72
CA ILE A 570 18.71 -32.87 -21.34
C ILE A 570 17.64 -33.97 -21.30
N CYS A 571 16.54 -33.80 -22.03
CA CYS A 571 15.42 -34.75 -22.04
C CYS A 571 15.81 -36.10 -22.64
N ILE A 572 16.56 -36.10 -23.76
CA ILE A 572 17.04 -37.34 -24.37
C ILE A 572 17.99 -38.06 -23.43
N ALA A 573 18.99 -37.36 -22.87
CA ALA A 573 19.94 -37.96 -21.92
C ALA A 573 19.23 -38.52 -20.68
N THR A 574 18.27 -37.76 -20.13
CA THR A 574 17.49 -38.20 -18.97
C THR A 574 16.63 -39.42 -19.32
N GLY A 575 15.99 -39.45 -20.49
CA GLY A 575 15.18 -40.59 -20.92
C GLY A 575 15.99 -41.86 -21.17
N VAL A 576 17.19 -41.74 -21.75
CA VAL A 576 18.15 -42.85 -21.96
C VAL A 576 18.60 -43.44 -20.61
N ILE A 577 18.86 -42.61 -19.61
CA ILE A 577 19.30 -43.08 -18.29
C ILE A 577 18.14 -43.65 -17.48
N THR A 578 16.97 -43.03 -17.52
CA THR A 578 15.84 -43.37 -16.63
C THR A 578 15.00 -44.53 -17.13
N TYR A 579 14.85 -44.72 -18.45
CA TYR A 579 13.98 -45.77 -18.97
C TYR A 579 14.46 -47.20 -18.65
N PRO A 580 15.75 -47.58 -18.81
CA PRO A 580 16.18 -48.95 -18.57
C PRO A 580 15.92 -49.46 -17.14
N LEU A 581 15.95 -48.56 -16.15
CA LEU A 581 15.80 -48.90 -14.75
C LEU A 581 14.39 -48.58 -14.24
N ARG A 582 13.62 -49.61 -13.87
CA ARG A 582 12.24 -49.41 -13.38
C ARG A 582 12.19 -48.60 -12.08
N ILE A 583 13.23 -48.69 -11.24
CA ILE A 583 13.37 -47.88 -10.04
C ILE A 583 13.46 -46.37 -10.35
N MET A 584 14.10 -45.99 -11.46
CA MET A 584 14.20 -44.59 -11.92
C MET A 584 12.91 -44.05 -12.52
N ARG A 585 11.95 -44.92 -12.84
CA ARG A 585 10.64 -44.52 -13.37
C ARG A 585 9.65 -44.10 -12.26
N LEU A 586 9.96 -44.39 -11.00
CA LEU A 586 9.14 -44.01 -9.85
C LEU A 586 9.19 -42.50 -9.62
N SER A 587 8.14 -41.97 -9.00
CA SER A 587 8.15 -40.58 -8.56
C SER A 587 9.02 -40.43 -7.32
N ASP A 588 9.67 -39.27 -7.18
CA ASP A 588 10.50 -38.92 -6.03
C ASP A 588 9.77 -39.12 -4.69
N ARG A 589 8.46 -38.79 -4.65
CA ARG A 589 7.62 -39.01 -3.45
C ARG A 589 7.46 -40.49 -3.12
N ALA A 590 7.19 -41.34 -4.13
CA ALA A 590 7.02 -42.78 -3.90
C ALA A 590 8.34 -43.44 -3.47
N PHE A 591 9.46 -43.01 -4.06
CA PHE A 591 10.78 -43.48 -3.69
C PHE A 591 11.14 -43.13 -2.24
N VAL A 592 10.94 -41.87 -1.85
CA VAL A 592 11.21 -41.39 -0.48
C VAL A 592 10.35 -42.15 0.54
N ASN A 593 9.06 -42.35 0.25
CA ASN A 593 8.17 -43.08 1.15
C ASN A 593 8.61 -44.54 1.34
N GLU A 594 9.12 -45.21 0.30
CA GLU A 594 9.66 -46.57 0.44
C GLU A 594 10.92 -46.57 1.32
N VAL A 595 11.83 -45.63 1.09
CA VAL A 595 13.12 -45.58 1.78
C VAL A 595 12.99 -45.22 3.26
N PHE A 596 11.95 -44.47 3.62
CA PHE A 596 11.63 -44.07 4.99
C PHE A 596 10.87 -45.14 5.79
N ARG A 597 10.45 -46.24 5.17
CA ARG A 597 9.81 -47.34 5.90
C ARG A 597 10.81 -48.14 6.70
N ASP A 598 10.42 -48.50 7.92
CA ASP A 598 11.19 -49.37 8.79
C ASP A 598 11.00 -50.85 8.44
N GLN A 599 11.24 -51.17 7.16
CA GLN A 599 11.18 -52.51 6.60
C GLN A 599 12.37 -52.68 5.64
N PRO A 600 12.86 -53.91 5.42
CA PRO A 600 13.84 -54.14 4.37
C PRO A 600 13.25 -53.75 3.00
N LEU A 601 14.12 -53.34 2.08
CA LEU A 601 13.74 -52.89 0.73
C LEU A 601 12.94 -54.00 0.01
N SER A 602 11.61 -53.81 -0.10
CA SER A 602 10.68 -54.88 -0.48
C SER A 602 10.15 -54.78 -1.91
N LEU A 603 10.29 -53.61 -2.54
CA LEU A 603 9.86 -53.41 -3.93
C LEU A 603 10.58 -54.36 -4.90
N PRO A 604 9.86 -55.05 -5.82
CA PRO A 604 10.45 -55.96 -6.81
C PRO A 604 11.40 -55.24 -7.78
N GLN A 605 11.32 -53.92 -7.88
CA GLN A 605 12.23 -53.08 -8.65
C GLN A 605 13.68 -53.12 -8.11
N TRP A 606 13.88 -53.42 -6.82
CA TRP A 606 15.23 -53.45 -6.22
C TRP A 606 16.08 -54.63 -6.69
N THR A 607 15.45 -55.73 -7.04
CA THR A 607 16.13 -56.96 -7.49
C THR A 607 16.22 -57.08 -9.01
N GLN A 608 15.89 -56.01 -9.76
CA GLN A 608 15.89 -56.02 -11.22
C GLN A 608 17.28 -56.28 -11.82
N ILE A 609 18.33 -55.68 -11.25
CA ILE A 609 19.72 -55.76 -11.77
C ILE A 609 20.51 -56.85 -11.02
N THR A 610 20.41 -56.84 -9.70
CA THR A 610 21.17 -57.71 -8.81
C THR A 610 20.28 -58.25 -7.72
N GLN A 611 20.54 -59.47 -7.26
CA GLN A 611 19.86 -60.06 -6.10
C GLN A 611 20.08 -59.26 -4.79
N TRP A 612 21.08 -58.38 -4.77
CA TRP A 612 21.44 -57.54 -3.62
C TRP A 612 20.85 -56.13 -3.77
N PRO A 613 19.80 -55.75 -3.00
CA PRO A 613 19.16 -54.44 -3.09
C PRO A 613 20.11 -53.25 -2.87
N ARG A 614 21.14 -53.44 -2.05
CA ARG A 614 22.14 -52.40 -1.71
C ARG A 614 22.98 -51.96 -2.92
N VAL A 615 23.27 -52.88 -3.84
CA VAL A 615 24.02 -52.56 -5.07
C VAL A 615 23.13 -51.77 -6.02
N THR A 616 21.86 -52.16 -6.18
CA THR A 616 20.86 -51.41 -6.95
C THR A 616 20.67 -50.00 -6.36
N LEU A 617 20.66 -49.86 -5.03
CA LEU A 617 20.59 -48.57 -4.35
C LEU A 617 21.80 -47.69 -4.63
N PHE A 618 23.01 -48.26 -4.63
CA PHE A 618 24.23 -47.53 -5.01
C PHE A 618 24.18 -47.06 -6.47
N ILE A 619 23.78 -47.93 -7.40
CA ILE A 619 23.58 -47.58 -8.82
C ILE A 619 22.53 -46.48 -8.95
N TYR A 620 21.44 -46.56 -8.18
CA TYR A 620 20.41 -45.53 -8.14
C TYR A 620 21.01 -44.18 -7.72
N ILE A 621 21.81 -44.12 -6.64
CA ILE A 621 22.44 -42.88 -6.18
C ILE A 621 23.28 -42.24 -7.29
N CYS A 622 24.16 -43.02 -7.94
CA CYS A 622 25.01 -42.50 -9.02
C CYS A 622 24.21 -41.96 -10.21
N LEU A 623 23.21 -42.70 -10.68
CA LEU A 623 22.40 -42.30 -11.83
C LEU A 623 21.42 -41.16 -11.49
N LYS A 624 20.86 -41.15 -10.27
CA LYS A 624 19.98 -40.09 -9.79
C LYS A 624 20.73 -38.78 -9.65
N PHE A 625 21.98 -38.85 -9.21
CA PHE A 625 22.87 -37.71 -9.14
C PHE A 625 23.11 -37.08 -10.52
N ILE A 626 23.48 -37.88 -11.52
CA ILE A 626 23.69 -37.41 -12.89
C ILE A 626 22.40 -36.79 -13.45
N THR A 627 21.27 -37.49 -13.33
CA THR A 627 19.97 -37.03 -13.86
C THR A 627 19.41 -35.82 -13.12
N SER A 628 19.87 -35.52 -11.91
CA SER A 628 19.46 -34.33 -11.15
C SER A 628 20.31 -33.10 -11.48
N ILE A 629 21.57 -33.29 -11.88
CA ILE A 629 22.47 -32.21 -12.30
C ILE A 629 22.09 -31.69 -13.69
N LEU A 630 21.66 -32.57 -14.61
CA LEU A 630 21.34 -32.19 -15.99
C LEU A 630 20.30 -31.04 -16.10
N PRO A 631 19.14 -31.09 -15.42
CA PRO A 631 18.14 -30.04 -15.50
C PRO A 631 18.52 -28.79 -14.72
N CYS A 632 19.43 -28.88 -13.73
CA CYS A 632 19.84 -27.71 -12.94
C CYS A 632 20.34 -26.60 -13.87
N GLY A 633 19.89 -25.38 -13.65
CA GLY A 633 20.14 -24.25 -14.55
C GLY A 633 19.85 -24.55 -16.02
N SER A 634 18.77 -25.29 -16.29
CA SER A 634 18.08 -25.22 -17.56
C SER A 634 17.11 -24.03 -17.53
N PRO A 635 16.75 -23.44 -18.69
CA PRO A 635 15.74 -22.40 -18.77
C PRO A 635 14.33 -23.02 -18.64
N LEU A 636 14.04 -23.57 -17.46
CA LEU A 636 12.78 -24.16 -17.03
C LEU A 636 12.46 -23.66 -15.63
N SER A 637 11.17 -23.60 -15.26
CA SER A 637 10.78 -23.33 -13.87
C SER A 637 10.96 -24.59 -13.02
N ILE A 638 12.11 -24.73 -12.37
CA ILE A 638 12.50 -25.92 -11.62
C ILE A 638 13.05 -25.57 -10.24
N GLY A 639 12.79 -26.41 -9.25
CA GLY A 639 13.44 -26.38 -7.94
C GLY A 639 14.50 -27.48 -7.82
N VAL A 640 15.47 -27.29 -6.93
CA VAL A 640 16.59 -28.25 -6.76
C VAL A 640 16.50 -29.04 -5.45
N PHE A 641 15.69 -28.58 -4.49
CA PHE A 641 15.58 -29.21 -3.17
C PHE A 641 15.08 -30.66 -3.22
N GLY A 642 14.01 -30.95 -3.97
CA GLY A 642 13.39 -32.29 -4.03
C GLY A 642 14.37 -33.40 -4.45
N PRO A 643 15.08 -33.25 -5.58
CA PRO A 643 16.11 -34.20 -6.00
C PRO A 643 17.23 -34.39 -4.97
N LEU A 644 17.74 -33.31 -4.38
CA LEU A 644 18.78 -33.38 -3.35
C LEU A 644 18.30 -34.15 -2.11
N PHE A 645 17.07 -33.90 -1.69
CA PHE A 645 16.42 -34.63 -0.60
C PHE A 645 16.31 -36.13 -0.90
N THR A 646 15.94 -36.50 -2.14
CA THR A 646 15.84 -37.91 -2.55
C THR A 646 17.20 -38.63 -2.61
N ILE A 647 18.24 -37.93 -3.06
CA ILE A 647 19.61 -38.47 -3.10
C ILE A 647 20.12 -38.66 -1.67
N GLY A 648 19.91 -37.68 -0.80
CA GLY A 648 20.26 -37.79 0.62
C GLY A 648 19.53 -38.93 1.33
N ALA A 649 18.24 -39.12 1.05
CA ALA A 649 17.47 -40.25 1.56
C ALA A 649 18.08 -41.60 1.13
N ALA A 650 18.42 -41.73 -0.15
CA ALA A 650 19.04 -42.95 -0.68
C ALA A 650 20.42 -43.22 -0.06
N VAL A 651 21.27 -42.18 0.08
CA VAL A 651 22.60 -42.30 0.70
C VAL A 651 22.48 -42.66 2.17
N GLY A 652 21.59 -42.00 2.92
CA GLY A 652 21.34 -42.31 4.32
C GLY A 652 20.83 -43.74 4.52
N ARG A 653 19.97 -44.23 3.62
CA ARG A 653 19.49 -45.62 3.67
C ARG A 653 20.60 -46.61 3.38
N LEU A 654 21.42 -46.35 2.36
CA LEU A 654 22.57 -47.20 2.04
C LEU A 654 23.54 -47.27 3.24
N TYR A 655 23.79 -46.12 3.87
CA TYR A 655 24.59 -46.02 5.08
C TYR A 655 24.00 -46.83 6.24
N GLY A 656 22.72 -46.66 6.56
CA GLY A 656 22.05 -47.44 7.61
C GLY A 656 22.08 -48.95 7.35
N GLU A 657 21.80 -49.40 6.13
CA GLU A 657 21.84 -50.82 5.73
C GLU A 657 23.24 -51.43 5.81
N THR A 658 24.28 -50.64 5.54
CA THR A 658 25.67 -51.08 5.70
C THR A 658 26.09 -51.10 7.16
N LEU A 659 25.69 -50.11 7.94
CA LEU A 659 25.97 -50.04 9.37
C LEU A 659 25.29 -51.20 10.13
N MET A 660 24.05 -51.55 9.77
CA MET A 660 23.36 -52.75 10.27
C MET A 660 24.13 -54.05 10.05
N LYS A 661 24.92 -54.15 8.98
CA LYS A 661 25.71 -55.36 8.71
C LYS A 661 27.02 -55.40 9.49
N TYR A 662 27.69 -54.26 9.68
CA TYR A 662 29.06 -54.21 10.21
C TYR A 662 29.15 -53.78 11.67
N TRP A 663 28.29 -52.86 12.12
CA TRP A 663 28.30 -52.27 13.46
C TRP A 663 27.08 -52.68 14.30
N ASN A 664 25.98 -53.09 13.65
CA ASN A 664 24.71 -53.47 14.28
C ASN A 664 24.17 -52.38 15.25
N PRO A 665 23.92 -51.15 14.75
CA PRO A 665 23.39 -50.03 15.53
C PRO A 665 21.99 -50.31 16.07
N THR A 666 21.57 -49.54 17.08
CA THR A 666 20.22 -49.68 17.67
C THR A 666 19.14 -49.05 16.79
N GLN A 667 19.51 -48.03 16.01
CA GLN A 667 18.60 -47.29 15.15
C GLN A 667 18.35 -48.01 13.83
N SER A 668 17.11 -47.93 13.35
CA SER A 668 16.76 -48.54 12.07
C SER A 668 17.35 -47.80 10.86
N PRO A 669 17.57 -48.51 9.72
CA PRO A 669 18.06 -47.88 8.49
C PRO A 669 17.19 -46.74 7.97
N ALA A 670 15.90 -46.74 8.31
CA ALA A 670 14.96 -45.67 7.98
C ALA A 670 15.35 -44.35 8.66
N THR A 671 15.75 -44.38 9.94
CA THR A 671 16.22 -43.20 10.67
C THR A 671 17.42 -42.57 9.95
N TYR A 672 18.43 -43.37 9.60
CA TYR A 672 19.59 -42.90 8.85
C TYR A 672 19.25 -42.35 7.47
N ALA A 673 18.23 -42.90 6.80
CA ALA A 673 17.73 -42.35 5.55
C ALA A 673 17.22 -40.93 5.72
N VAL A 674 16.42 -40.67 6.76
CA VAL A 674 15.88 -39.32 6.95
C VAL A 674 16.95 -38.33 7.42
N VAL A 675 17.87 -38.76 8.30
CA VAL A 675 19.05 -37.93 8.67
C VAL A 675 19.88 -37.59 7.44
N GLY A 676 20.12 -38.57 6.56
CA GLY A 676 20.83 -38.36 5.29
C GLY A 676 20.13 -37.35 4.39
N ALA A 677 18.80 -37.42 4.28
CA ALA A 677 18.00 -36.46 3.52
C ALA A 677 18.14 -35.03 4.07
N ALA A 678 18.08 -34.86 5.40
CA ALA A 678 18.24 -33.58 6.06
C ALA A 678 19.66 -33.00 5.92
N CYS A 679 20.69 -33.83 6.08
CA CYS A 679 22.10 -33.43 5.97
C CYS A 679 22.45 -33.01 4.54
N PHE A 680 22.02 -33.77 3.53
CA PHE A 680 22.25 -33.43 2.12
C PHE A 680 21.53 -32.15 1.70
N ALA A 681 20.30 -31.95 2.18
CA ALA A 681 19.59 -30.69 1.98
C ALA A 681 20.39 -29.54 2.62
N SER A 682 20.76 -29.68 3.89
CA SER A 682 21.53 -28.69 4.66
C SER A 682 22.83 -28.28 3.98
N SER A 683 23.63 -29.27 3.55
CA SER A 683 24.92 -29.04 2.91
C SER A 683 24.80 -28.33 1.57
N ALA A 684 23.77 -28.66 0.79
CA ALA A 684 23.58 -28.11 -0.56
C ALA A 684 23.00 -26.70 -0.56
N THR A 685 22.03 -26.44 0.33
CA THR A 685 21.38 -25.14 0.45
C THR A 685 22.15 -24.17 1.34
N GLY A 686 23.07 -24.66 2.17
CA GLY A 686 23.82 -23.85 3.12
C GLY A 686 22.96 -23.39 4.30
N THR A 687 22.09 -24.26 4.82
CA THR A 687 21.05 -23.91 5.80
C THR A 687 20.93 -24.95 6.90
N VAL A 688 20.83 -24.54 8.17
CA VAL A 688 20.64 -25.46 9.31
C VAL A 688 19.15 -25.75 9.57
N SER A 689 18.27 -24.84 9.13
CA SER A 689 16.81 -24.95 9.22
C SER A 689 16.19 -26.19 8.57
N THR A 690 16.92 -26.89 7.69
CA THR A 690 16.46 -28.16 7.10
C THR A 690 16.26 -29.26 8.15
N SER A 691 16.99 -29.20 9.26
CA SER A 691 16.76 -30.07 10.42
C SER A 691 15.37 -29.84 11.04
N VAL A 692 14.95 -28.58 11.20
CA VAL A 692 13.62 -28.22 11.71
C VAL A 692 12.51 -28.70 10.78
N ILE A 693 12.70 -28.58 9.46
CA ILE A 693 11.77 -29.13 8.47
C ILE A 693 11.62 -30.64 8.67
N PHE A 694 12.72 -31.35 8.89
CA PHE A 694 12.70 -32.78 9.15
C PHE A 694 11.93 -33.14 10.44
N PHE A 695 12.16 -32.42 11.56
CA PHE A 695 11.45 -32.70 12.81
C PHE A 695 9.95 -32.47 12.71
N GLU A 696 9.53 -31.40 12.03
CA GLU A 696 8.10 -31.13 11.83
C GLU A 696 7.45 -32.15 10.89
N LEU A 697 8.18 -32.64 9.87
CA LEU A 697 7.70 -33.68 8.95
C LEU A 697 7.55 -35.04 9.63
N THR A 698 8.50 -35.42 10.47
CA THR A 698 8.47 -36.71 11.18
C THR A 698 7.56 -36.69 12.40
N GLY A 699 7.38 -35.54 13.04
CA GLY A 699 6.53 -35.37 14.22
C GLY A 699 7.11 -36.01 15.49
N GLN A 700 8.37 -36.43 15.48
CA GLN A 700 9.06 -37.02 16.62
C GLN A 700 10.22 -36.14 17.07
N LEU A 701 10.20 -35.74 18.35
CA LEU A 701 11.20 -34.83 18.93
C LEU A 701 12.42 -35.57 19.50
N SER A 702 12.39 -36.90 19.61
CA SER A 702 13.48 -37.70 20.18
C SER A 702 14.80 -37.54 19.43
N HIS A 703 14.76 -37.39 18.11
CA HIS A 703 15.95 -37.26 17.27
C HIS A 703 16.35 -35.80 17.01
N LEU A 704 15.79 -34.84 17.74
CA LEU A 704 16.03 -33.39 17.57
C LEU A 704 17.53 -33.05 17.58
N ILE A 705 18.19 -33.39 18.68
CA ILE A 705 19.58 -32.98 18.92
C ILE A 705 20.55 -33.67 17.93
N PRO A 706 20.52 -35.01 17.74
CA PRO A 706 21.49 -35.68 16.86
C PRO A 706 21.42 -35.23 15.41
N VAL A 707 20.21 -35.05 14.88
CA VAL A 707 20.05 -34.63 13.47
C VAL A 707 20.47 -33.19 13.28
N GLN A 708 20.22 -32.32 14.27
CA GLN A 708 20.70 -30.94 14.21
C GLN A 708 22.23 -30.87 14.22
N ILE A 709 22.89 -31.66 15.07
CA ILE A 709 24.37 -31.75 15.08
C ILE A 709 24.89 -32.26 13.74
N ALA A 710 24.31 -33.33 13.19
CA ALA A 710 24.71 -33.88 11.90
C ALA A 710 24.54 -32.87 10.75
N CYS A 711 23.43 -32.12 10.73
CA CYS A 711 23.20 -31.07 9.75
C CYS A 711 24.20 -29.92 9.90
N ILE A 712 24.52 -29.50 11.12
CA ILE A 712 25.54 -28.46 11.38
C ILE A 712 26.91 -28.92 10.89
N CYS A 713 27.30 -30.17 11.15
CA CYS A 713 28.54 -30.74 10.61
C CYS A 713 28.53 -30.74 9.07
N ALA A 714 27.43 -31.17 8.45
CA ALA A 714 27.29 -31.17 6.99
C ALA A 714 27.39 -29.75 6.40
N TYR A 715 26.78 -28.76 7.06
CA TYR A 715 26.84 -27.35 6.71
C TYR A 715 28.26 -26.79 6.78
N PHE A 716 28.97 -27.00 7.89
CA PHE A 716 30.34 -26.48 8.03
C PHE A 716 31.29 -27.14 7.02
N VAL A 717 31.19 -28.47 6.87
CA VAL A 717 32.01 -29.19 5.89
C VAL A 717 31.74 -28.68 4.48
N SER A 718 30.49 -28.47 4.05
CA SER A 718 30.23 -27.96 2.71
C SER A 718 30.65 -26.49 2.53
N ALA A 719 30.39 -25.64 3.53
CA ALA A 719 30.69 -24.20 3.47
C ALA A 719 32.19 -23.91 3.33
N THR A 720 33.07 -24.75 3.88
CA THR A 720 34.52 -24.60 3.70
C THR A 720 35.00 -24.91 2.29
N ILE A 721 34.22 -25.68 1.50
CA ILE A 721 34.69 -26.21 0.22
C ILE A 721 33.99 -25.54 -0.98
N ALA A 722 32.72 -25.13 -0.86
CA ALA A 722 31.98 -24.54 -1.97
C ALA A 722 30.80 -23.65 -1.53
N PRO A 723 30.41 -22.66 -2.35
CA PRO A 723 29.27 -21.80 -2.07
C PRO A 723 27.95 -22.56 -2.17
N SER A 724 26.87 -21.98 -1.65
CA SER A 724 25.55 -22.63 -1.69
C SER A 724 25.04 -22.80 -3.12
N ILE A 725 24.15 -23.77 -3.34
CA ILE A 725 23.54 -23.97 -4.66
C ILE A 725 22.74 -22.76 -5.13
N TYR A 726 22.17 -21.98 -4.21
CA TYR A 726 21.41 -20.77 -4.55
C TYR A 726 22.32 -19.62 -4.98
N ASP A 727 23.53 -19.53 -4.45
CA ASP A 727 24.54 -18.57 -4.93
C ASP A 727 24.96 -18.90 -6.37
N ILE A 728 25.23 -20.17 -6.66
CA ILE A 728 25.58 -20.64 -8.01
C ILE A 728 24.43 -20.36 -9.00
N LEU A 729 23.18 -20.58 -8.57
CA LEU A 729 22.00 -20.26 -9.40
C LEU A 729 21.78 -18.75 -9.56
N ALA A 730 22.14 -17.93 -8.57
CA ALA A 730 22.09 -16.48 -8.65
C ALA A 730 23.11 -15.96 -9.65
N GLU A 731 24.35 -16.43 -9.57
CA GLU A 731 25.43 -16.10 -10.51
C GLU A 731 25.00 -16.43 -11.95
N TRP A 732 24.39 -17.60 -12.16
CA TRP A 732 23.91 -18.01 -13.48
C TRP A 732 22.76 -17.17 -14.02
N ALA A 733 21.92 -16.63 -13.13
CA ALA A 733 20.88 -15.66 -13.49
C ALA A 733 21.44 -14.25 -13.76
N GLY A 734 22.75 -14.03 -13.59
CA GLY A 734 23.40 -12.72 -13.67
C GLY A 734 23.16 -11.84 -12.45
N LEU A 735 22.79 -12.42 -11.30
CA LEU A 735 22.46 -11.72 -10.06
C LEU A 735 23.68 -11.72 -9.12
N HIS A 736 24.74 -11.04 -9.54
CA HIS A 736 26.04 -11.05 -8.86
C HIS A 736 26.03 -10.33 -7.51
N ALA A 737 25.26 -9.25 -7.38
CA ALA A 737 25.10 -8.48 -6.14
C ALA A 737 24.67 -9.31 -4.93
N VAL A 738 24.07 -10.47 -5.19
CA VAL A 738 23.46 -11.31 -4.18
C VAL A 738 24.36 -12.47 -3.80
N CYS A 739 25.34 -12.86 -4.62
CA CYS A 739 26.18 -14.02 -4.37
C CYS A 739 27.08 -13.80 -3.13
N TYR A 740 27.14 -14.79 -2.23
CA TYR A 740 27.99 -14.75 -1.03
C TYR A 740 29.32 -15.52 -1.22
N ASP A 741 29.84 -15.51 -2.45
CA ASP A 741 31.05 -16.23 -2.85
C ASP A 741 32.35 -15.47 -2.54
N ILE A 742 32.26 -14.16 -2.29
CA ILE A 742 33.42 -13.29 -2.06
C ILE A 742 33.87 -13.35 -0.60
N ASN A 743 35.19 -13.47 -0.40
CA ASN A 743 35.76 -13.56 0.94
C ASN A 743 35.62 -12.21 1.67
N GLU A 744 35.02 -12.22 2.87
CA GLU A 744 34.85 -11.00 3.67
C GLU A 744 36.20 -10.31 3.95
N TYR A 745 37.29 -11.06 4.05
CA TYR A 745 38.63 -10.52 4.24
C TYR A 745 39.06 -9.59 3.10
N VAL A 746 38.84 -9.99 1.84
CA VAL A 746 39.19 -9.18 0.66
C VAL A 746 38.33 -7.92 0.60
N MET A 747 37.04 -8.05 0.90
CA MET A 747 36.11 -6.92 0.97
C MET A 747 36.43 -5.94 2.10
N ASN A 748 37.11 -6.40 3.16
CA ASN A 748 37.56 -5.55 4.26
C ASN A 748 38.84 -4.75 3.92
N GLN A 749 39.65 -5.21 2.96
CA GLN A 749 40.85 -4.50 2.52
C GLN A 749 40.58 -3.42 1.47
N LYS A 750 39.39 -3.43 0.87
CA LYS A 750 38.99 -2.49 -0.18
C LYS A 750 38.15 -1.37 0.41
N TYR A 751 38.48 -0.13 0.04
CA TYR A 751 37.78 1.07 0.49
C TYR A 751 36.80 1.59 -0.56
N ALA A 752 35.77 2.32 -0.12
CA ALA A 752 34.77 2.90 -1.00
C ALA A 752 35.38 3.86 -2.04
N GLU A 753 36.40 4.64 -1.66
CA GLU A 753 37.12 5.56 -2.55
C GLU A 753 37.71 4.87 -3.79
N ASN A 754 38.28 3.67 -3.63
CA ASN A 754 38.95 2.96 -4.73
C ASN A 754 37.97 2.34 -5.74
N HIS A 755 36.71 2.17 -5.34
CA HIS A 755 35.68 1.52 -6.15
C HIS A 755 34.49 2.44 -6.47
N MET A 756 34.62 3.74 -6.22
CA MET A 756 33.59 4.72 -6.59
C MET A 756 33.69 5.09 -8.07
N THR A 757 32.55 5.27 -8.70
CA THR A 757 32.41 5.87 -10.03
C THR A 757 32.00 7.34 -9.91
N PRO A 758 32.44 8.21 -10.83
CA PRO A 758 32.04 9.61 -10.81
C PRO A 758 30.52 9.74 -11.01
N VAL A 759 29.90 10.69 -10.29
CA VAL A 759 28.48 11.00 -10.43
C VAL A 759 28.27 11.84 -11.68
N ASN A 760 27.54 11.30 -12.66
CA ASN A 760 27.38 11.95 -13.97
C ASN A 760 26.40 13.16 -13.95
N VAL A 761 25.52 13.24 -12.95
CA VAL A 761 24.49 14.28 -12.87
C VAL A 761 24.19 14.63 -11.42
N MET A 762 24.17 15.94 -11.15
CA MET A 762 23.89 16.51 -9.85
C MET A 762 22.81 17.57 -10.02
N LEU A 763 21.82 17.57 -9.14
CA LEU A 763 20.77 18.59 -9.10
C LEU A 763 21.05 19.57 -7.96
N THR A 764 20.69 20.83 -8.12
CA THR A 764 20.79 21.86 -7.08
C THR A 764 19.39 22.37 -6.74
N LYS A 765 19.27 23.19 -5.69
CA LYS A 765 18.00 23.90 -5.42
C LYS A 765 17.61 24.88 -6.53
N GLU A 766 18.57 25.28 -7.35
CA GLU A 766 18.41 26.25 -8.43
C GLU A 766 18.16 25.59 -9.79
N THR A 767 18.22 24.26 -9.89
CA THR A 767 18.03 23.58 -11.19
C THR A 767 16.69 23.90 -11.81
N THR A 768 16.73 24.27 -13.09
CA THR A 768 15.54 24.59 -13.86
C THR A 768 14.80 23.32 -14.30
N TYR A 769 13.50 23.44 -14.58
CA TYR A 769 12.68 22.32 -15.08
C TYR A 769 13.21 21.75 -16.40
N SER A 770 13.75 22.60 -17.28
CA SER A 770 14.38 22.19 -18.54
C SER A 770 15.60 21.30 -18.30
N GLU A 771 16.46 21.68 -17.36
CA GLU A 771 17.65 20.89 -17.00
C GLU A 771 17.25 19.57 -16.33
N ALA A 772 16.25 19.57 -15.44
CA ALA A 772 15.74 18.35 -14.83
C ALA A 772 15.13 17.39 -15.86
N LEU A 773 14.39 17.90 -16.85
CA LEU A 773 13.88 17.11 -17.97
C LEU A 773 15.00 16.57 -18.87
N GLN A 774 16.02 17.39 -19.14
CA GLN A 774 17.19 16.98 -19.89
C GLN A 774 17.94 15.86 -19.17
N ALA A 775 18.16 15.99 -17.86
CA ALA A 775 18.75 14.97 -16.99
C ALA A 775 17.95 13.66 -17.04
N LEU A 776 16.61 13.72 -16.90
CA LEU A 776 15.74 12.56 -17.01
C LEU A 776 15.84 11.89 -18.40
N SER A 777 15.96 12.68 -19.46
CA SER A 777 16.00 12.16 -20.83
C SER A 777 17.36 11.56 -21.23
N THR A 778 18.45 12.13 -20.71
CA THR A 778 19.85 11.75 -20.97
C THR A 778 20.20 10.52 -20.15
N TYR A 779 19.93 10.58 -18.85
CA TYR A 779 20.26 9.52 -17.90
C TYR A 779 19.05 8.63 -17.64
N LYS A 780 18.64 7.87 -18.66
CA LYS A 780 17.44 6.99 -18.59
C LYS A 780 17.54 5.91 -17.51
N ASN A 781 18.76 5.45 -17.23
CA ASN A 781 19.01 4.36 -16.29
C ASN A 781 19.33 4.87 -14.87
N GLU A 782 19.40 6.18 -14.66
CA GLU A 782 19.64 6.77 -13.34
C GLU A 782 18.36 6.81 -12.52
N GLU A 783 18.42 6.18 -11.35
CA GLU A 783 17.27 6.02 -10.44
C GLU A 783 17.17 7.12 -9.40
N TYR A 784 18.31 7.57 -8.91
CA TYR A 784 18.42 8.55 -7.85
C TYR A 784 19.29 9.68 -8.36
N PHE A 785 18.76 10.89 -8.30
CA PHE A 785 19.51 12.09 -8.60
C PHE A 785 19.95 12.71 -7.27
N PRO A 786 21.27 12.84 -7.02
CA PRO A 786 21.75 13.51 -5.84
C PRO A 786 21.46 15.01 -5.94
N ILE A 787 20.97 15.57 -4.84
CA ILE A 787 20.74 17.00 -4.67
C ILE A 787 21.90 17.56 -3.85
N VAL A 788 22.67 18.44 -4.47
CA VAL A 788 23.78 19.17 -3.83
C VAL A 788 23.39 20.63 -3.57
N ASN A 789 24.12 21.30 -2.68
CA ASN A 789 23.87 22.71 -2.38
C ASN A 789 24.19 23.58 -3.60
N ASN A 790 25.48 23.57 -4.00
CA ASN A 790 26.03 24.29 -5.15
C ASN A 790 26.88 23.33 -5.99
N LEU A 791 27.02 23.62 -7.30
CA LEU A 791 27.86 22.82 -8.21
C LEU A 791 29.36 22.95 -7.93
N GLU A 792 29.79 24.01 -7.25
CA GLU A 792 31.21 24.20 -6.88
C GLU A 792 31.56 23.50 -5.55
N GLU A 793 30.68 23.58 -4.56
CA GLU A 793 30.91 22.97 -3.24
C GLU A 793 30.58 21.48 -3.21
N CYS A 794 29.67 21.02 -4.07
CA CYS A 794 29.20 19.64 -4.20
C CYS A 794 28.74 19.00 -2.88
N THR A 795 28.27 19.77 -1.89
CA THR A 795 27.84 19.22 -0.60
C THR A 795 26.50 18.50 -0.74
N LEU A 796 26.44 17.22 -0.37
CA LEU A 796 25.25 16.38 -0.54
C LEU A 796 24.15 16.76 0.47
N ILE A 797 23.03 17.28 -0.03
CA ILE A 797 21.86 17.62 0.78
C ILE A 797 20.93 16.41 0.89
N ALA A 798 20.52 15.86 -0.26
CA ALA A 798 19.51 14.80 -0.34
C ALA A 798 19.69 13.98 -1.63
N ALA A 799 18.86 12.96 -1.82
CA ALA A 799 18.71 12.28 -3.10
C ALA A 799 17.22 12.14 -3.42
N ILE A 800 16.85 12.43 -4.67
CA ILE A 800 15.48 12.32 -5.17
C ILE A 800 15.35 11.14 -6.11
N ARG A 801 14.29 10.35 -5.95
CA ARG A 801 13.98 9.26 -6.89
C ARG A 801 13.52 9.85 -8.22
N ARG A 802 13.93 9.20 -9.30
CA ARG A 802 13.49 9.49 -10.66
C ARG A 802 11.97 9.56 -10.77
N TYR A 803 11.26 8.61 -10.18
CA TYR A 803 9.80 8.58 -10.19
C TYR A 803 9.19 9.80 -9.49
N ASP A 804 9.71 10.18 -8.32
CA ASP A 804 9.20 11.32 -7.56
C ASP A 804 9.47 12.63 -8.31
N LEU A 805 10.62 12.73 -8.99
CA LEU A 805 10.94 13.85 -9.88
C LEU A 805 10.02 13.90 -11.11
N GLU A 806 9.79 12.76 -11.78
CA GLU A 806 8.87 12.65 -12.93
C GLU A 806 7.43 13.04 -12.53
N VAL A 807 6.95 12.58 -11.37
CA VAL A 807 5.62 12.92 -10.84
C VAL A 807 5.55 14.39 -10.45
N GLY A 808 6.56 14.94 -9.78
CA GLY A 808 6.63 16.36 -9.43
C GLY A 808 6.55 17.26 -10.65
N ILE A 809 7.34 16.95 -11.68
CA ILE A 809 7.31 17.66 -12.96
C ILE A 809 5.96 17.49 -13.65
N ALA A 810 5.41 16.28 -13.67
CA ALA A 810 4.13 16.01 -14.32
C ALA A 810 2.96 16.76 -13.66
N ARG A 811 2.96 16.85 -12.33
CA ARG A 811 1.97 17.62 -11.56
C ARG A 811 2.09 19.11 -11.83
N PHE A 812 3.32 19.64 -11.89
CA PHE A 812 3.56 21.05 -12.24
C PHE A 812 2.95 21.41 -13.60
N PHE A 813 3.25 20.63 -14.64
CA PHE A 813 2.69 20.88 -15.98
C PHE A 813 1.18 20.62 -16.08
N ALA A 814 0.62 19.77 -15.22
CA ALA A 814 -0.82 19.54 -15.16
C ALA A 814 -1.59 20.76 -14.64
N VAL A 815 -1.03 21.46 -13.65
CA VAL A 815 -1.57 22.69 -13.06
C VAL A 815 -1.29 23.89 -13.97
N ASN A 816 -0.07 23.99 -14.49
CA ASN A 816 0.40 25.14 -15.28
C ASN A 816 0.35 24.88 -16.79
N LYS A 817 -0.78 24.36 -17.29
CA LYS A 817 -1.00 24.04 -18.72
C LYS A 817 -0.71 25.21 -19.68
N GLN A 818 -0.80 26.45 -19.21
CA GLN A 818 -0.54 27.66 -20.01
C GLN A 818 0.95 28.04 -20.12
N GLN A 819 1.83 27.46 -19.31
CA GLN A 819 3.28 27.69 -19.32
C GLN A 819 4.07 26.52 -19.91
N ILE A 820 3.41 25.60 -20.62
CA ILE A 820 4.12 24.60 -21.41
C ILE A 820 4.95 25.38 -22.44
N PRO A 821 6.29 25.21 -22.49
CA PRO A 821 7.11 25.96 -23.42
C PRO A 821 6.72 25.58 -24.85
N ASP A 822 6.00 26.48 -25.51
CA ASP A 822 5.88 26.48 -26.96
C ASP A 822 7.22 26.96 -27.55
N GLU A 823 7.64 26.27 -28.63
CA GLU A 823 8.69 26.70 -29.59
C GLU A 823 10.18 26.46 -29.34
N THR A 824 10.61 25.24 -28.97
CA THR A 824 11.99 24.82 -29.37
C THR A 824 12.14 23.38 -29.85
N ASN A 825 11.27 22.43 -29.48
CA ASN A 825 11.26 21.08 -30.08
C ASN A 825 9.90 20.38 -29.93
N PRO A 826 9.10 20.19 -31.00
CA PRO A 826 7.78 19.56 -30.92
C PRO A 826 7.83 18.10 -30.44
N ASN A 827 8.94 17.40 -30.69
CA ASN A 827 9.19 16.04 -30.21
C ASN A 827 9.36 15.97 -28.68
N VAL A 828 9.90 17.04 -28.06
CA VAL A 828 10.11 17.10 -26.60
C VAL A 828 8.79 17.42 -25.91
N ALA A 829 8.02 18.38 -26.42
CA ALA A 829 6.68 18.70 -25.92
C ALA A 829 5.71 17.50 -26.01
N ALA A 830 5.69 16.79 -27.14
CA ALA A 830 4.88 15.58 -27.30
C ALA A 830 5.32 14.45 -26.34
N LYS A 831 6.62 14.33 -26.08
CA LYS A 831 7.16 13.33 -25.15
C LYS A 831 6.88 13.71 -23.69
N ILE A 832 6.92 14.99 -23.35
CA ILE A 832 6.50 15.50 -22.03
C ILE A 832 5.01 15.28 -21.84
N LEU A 833 4.15 15.64 -22.80
CA LEU A 833 2.71 15.37 -22.74
C LEU A 833 2.39 13.89 -22.66
N LYS A 834 3.13 13.03 -23.37
CA LYS A 834 3.01 11.57 -23.26
C LYS A 834 3.45 11.07 -21.88
N MET A 835 4.59 11.53 -21.38
CA MET A 835 5.10 11.18 -20.07
C MET A 835 4.17 11.67 -18.96
N VAL A 836 3.66 12.90 -19.03
CA VAL A 836 2.66 13.51 -18.13
C VAL A 836 1.36 12.72 -18.17
N SER A 837 0.84 12.39 -19.36
CA SER A 837 -0.41 11.62 -19.47
C SER A 837 -0.26 10.16 -19.02
N GLU A 838 0.89 9.53 -19.25
CA GLU A 838 1.21 8.17 -18.74
C GLU A 838 1.46 8.18 -17.23
N THR A 839 2.23 9.12 -16.69
CA THR A 839 2.48 9.25 -15.24
C THR A 839 1.22 9.65 -14.49
N LEU A 840 0.42 10.60 -14.99
CA LEU A 840 -0.88 10.92 -14.40
C LEU A 840 -1.88 9.78 -14.58
N ARG A 841 -1.84 8.98 -15.65
CA ARG A 841 -2.65 7.75 -15.74
C ARG A 841 -2.19 6.69 -14.73
N ILE A 842 -0.88 6.51 -14.57
CA ILE A 842 -0.29 5.60 -13.59
C ILE A 842 -0.65 6.08 -12.18
N ASP A 843 -0.55 7.38 -11.91
CA ASP A 843 -0.93 8.00 -10.64
C ASP A 843 -2.44 7.86 -10.44
N LYS A 844 -3.31 8.24 -11.36
CA LYS A 844 -4.78 8.05 -11.28
C LYS A 844 -5.20 6.57 -11.11
N ASN A 845 -4.42 5.62 -11.64
CA ASN A 845 -4.61 4.17 -11.40
C ASN A 845 -3.99 3.69 -10.06
N ARG A 846 -3.01 4.43 -9.49
CA ARG A 846 -2.32 4.16 -8.22
C ARG A 846 -2.88 4.96 -7.03
N SER A 847 -3.57 6.09 -7.23
CA SER A 847 -4.06 7.02 -6.22
C SER A 847 -5.57 7.26 -6.34
N THR A 848 -6.30 6.51 -5.53
CA THR A 848 -7.49 6.99 -4.79
C THR A 848 -7.07 7.87 -3.61
N ALA A 849 -6.06 8.73 -3.80
CA ALA A 849 -5.73 9.80 -2.85
C ALA A 849 -6.62 10.98 -3.21
N ALA A 850 -7.39 11.46 -2.25
CA ALA A 850 -8.13 12.70 -2.40
C ALA A 850 -7.15 13.80 -2.80
N VAL A 851 -7.50 14.50 -3.88
CA VAL A 851 -6.82 15.69 -4.34
C VAL A 851 -7.12 16.77 -3.31
N ASP A 852 -6.17 17.06 -2.45
CA ASP A 852 -6.08 18.37 -1.83
C ASP A 852 -5.16 19.21 -2.73
N ASP A 853 -5.56 20.45 -3.03
CA ASP A 853 -4.83 21.41 -3.86
C ASP A 853 -3.47 21.74 -3.22
N PHE A 854 -2.43 21.01 -3.59
CA PHE A 854 -1.06 21.27 -3.14
C PHE A 854 -0.26 21.98 -4.22
N SER A 855 0.03 23.25 -3.96
CA SER A 855 1.07 24.04 -4.63
C SER A 855 2.42 23.34 -4.49
N LEU A 856 3.15 23.17 -5.61
CA LEU A 856 4.49 22.56 -5.65
C LEU A 856 5.52 23.27 -4.74
N LEU A 857 5.26 24.52 -4.36
CA LEU A 857 6.14 25.32 -3.51
C LEU A 857 5.95 25.06 -2.00
N ASN A 858 4.88 24.35 -1.63
CA ASN A 858 4.69 23.78 -0.29
C ASN A 858 5.07 22.29 -0.26
N PHE A 859 6.08 21.89 -1.04
CA PHE A 859 6.93 20.75 -0.68
C PHE A 859 7.84 21.14 0.51
N GLN A 860 7.26 21.72 1.57
CA GLN A 860 7.86 21.56 2.88
C GLN A 860 7.79 20.06 3.12
N GLN A 861 8.98 19.43 3.10
CA GLN A 861 9.19 18.12 3.69
C GLN A 861 8.27 18.05 4.90
N SER A 862 7.31 17.12 4.88
CA SER A 862 6.73 16.67 6.15
C SER A 862 7.94 16.40 7.04
N HIS A 863 8.08 17.18 8.11
CA HIS A 863 9.11 16.98 9.10
C HIS A 863 8.91 15.57 9.66
N GLN A 864 9.61 14.60 9.05
CA GLN A 864 9.81 13.18 9.36
C GLN A 864 9.90 12.42 8.03
N ASP A 865 11.08 11.79 7.82
CA ASP A 865 11.42 10.87 6.73
C ASP A 865 11.79 11.49 5.36
N SER A 866 12.66 12.50 5.37
CA SER A 866 13.55 12.71 4.22
C SER A 866 14.28 11.39 3.94
N SER A 867 14.20 10.90 2.70
CA SER A 867 14.98 9.77 2.17
C SER A 867 16.29 9.60 2.91
N SER A 868 16.44 8.48 3.64
CA SER A 868 17.68 8.14 4.35
C SER A 868 18.84 8.34 3.36
N LYS A 869 19.69 9.34 3.59
CA LYS A 869 20.77 9.68 2.67
C LYS A 869 21.64 8.44 2.53
N SER A 870 21.59 7.77 1.37
CA SER A 870 22.36 6.55 1.11
C SER A 870 23.82 6.90 0.89
N HIS A 871 24.52 7.34 1.94
CA HIS A 871 25.88 7.83 1.86
C HIS A 871 26.81 7.16 2.88
N VAL A 872 28.09 7.09 2.51
CA VAL A 872 29.17 6.56 3.33
C VAL A 872 30.42 7.45 3.20
N GLY A 873 31.28 7.42 4.21
CA GLY A 873 32.59 8.07 4.11
C GLY A 873 33.52 7.36 3.12
N GLU A 874 34.48 8.09 2.56
CA GLU A 874 35.49 7.57 1.61
C GLU A 874 36.29 6.37 2.15
N ASN A 875 36.66 6.43 3.44
CA ASN A 875 37.49 5.43 4.12
C ASN A 875 36.70 4.25 4.70
N VAL A 876 35.44 4.08 4.28
CA VAL A 876 34.62 2.94 4.74
C VAL A 876 34.94 1.72 3.89
N ASN A 877 35.24 0.60 4.55
CA ASN A 877 35.49 -0.68 3.88
C ASN A 877 34.27 -1.12 3.07
N LEU A 878 34.52 -1.69 1.90
CA LEU A 878 33.50 -2.10 0.95
C LEU A 878 32.54 -3.16 1.55
N ASN A 879 33.02 -4.03 2.44
CA ASN A 879 32.17 -4.96 3.20
C ASN A 879 31.09 -4.24 4.01
N ARG A 880 31.45 -3.16 4.73
CA ARG A 880 30.51 -2.36 5.52
C ARG A 880 29.51 -1.64 4.63
N VAL A 881 29.96 -1.08 3.51
CA VAL A 881 29.09 -0.46 2.50
C VAL A 881 28.01 -1.46 2.04
N HIS A 882 28.41 -2.68 1.68
CA HIS A 882 27.46 -3.73 1.25
C HIS A 882 26.56 -4.25 2.36
N LYS A 883 27.01 -4.29 3.62
CA LYS A 883 26.18 -4.68 4.77
C LYS A 883 25.09 -3.64 5.03
N ILE A 884 25.46 -2.35 5.07
CA ILE A 884 24.52 -1.24 5.26
C ILE A 884 23.54 -1.18 4.09
N ALA A 885 24.04 -1.23 2.86
CA ALA A 885 23.18 -1.17 1.68
C ALA A 885 22.17 -2.33 1.64
N ALA A 886 22.58 -3.55 2.04
CA ALA A 886 21.65 -4.66 2.13
C ALA A 886 20.60 -4.51 3.25
N MET A 887 20.94 -3.87 4.38
CA MET A 887 19.99 -3.60 5.47
C MET A 887 18.91 -2.61 5.03
N TYR A 888 19.30 -1.56 4.31
CA TYR A 888 18.37 -0.52 3.83
C TYR A 888 17.84 -0.74 2.41
N MET A 889 18.19 -1.87 1.78
CA MET A 889 17.88 -2.20 0.37
C MET A 889 18.30 -1.11 -0.63
N TRP A 890 19.45 -0.48 -0.41
CA TRP A 890 20.01 0.49 -1.35
C TRP A 890 20.65 -0.22 -2.54
N THR A 891 20.45 0.30 -3.75
CA THR A 891 21.13 -0.14 -4.97
C THR A 891 22.46 0.59 -5.19
N LYS A 892 22.48 1.86 -4.78
CA LYS A 892 23.60 2.78 -4.91
C LYS A 892 23.88 3.46 -3.58
N VAL A 893 25.16 3.70 -3.32
CA VAL A 893 25.62 4.42 -2.14
C VAL A 893 26.55 5.54 -2.57
N TYR A 894 26.23 6.77 -2.19
CA TYR A 894 27.05 7.95 -2.43
C TYR A 894 28.26 7.98 -1.49
N VAL A 895 29.43 8.29 -2.03
CA VAL A 895 30.67 8.42 -1.27
C VAL A 895 30.94 9.89 -1.00
N VAL A 896 31.15 10.22 0.27
CA VAL A 896 31.23 11.60 0.74
C VAL A 896 32.52 11.83 1.55
N LYS A 897 33.19 12.96 1.30
CA LYS A 897 34.34 13.44 2.06
C LYS A 897 34.04 14.84 2.61
N ASN A 898 34.04 15.01 3.93
CA ASN A 898 33.71 16.29 4.58
C ASN A 898 32.38 16.91 4.09
N GLY A 899 31.36 16.08 3.85
CA GLY A 899 30.07 16.51 3.31
C GLY A 899 30.01 16.68 1.78
N LYS A 900 31.17 16.71 1.08
CA LYS A 900 31.25 16.81 -0.38
C LYS A 900 31.06 15.46 -1.06
N LEU A 901 30.20 15.42 -2.06
CA LEU A 901 29.95 14.26 -2.91
C LEU A 901 31.16 14.00 -3.80
N MET A 902 31.83 12.88 -3.60
CA MET A 902 33.02 12.48 -4.37
C MET A 902 32.66 11.57 -5.54
N GLY A 903 31.72 10.65 -5.31
CA GLY A 903 31.35 9.61 -6.25
C GLY A 903 30.17 8.79 -5.77
N GLU A 904 29.84 7.75 -6.51
CA GLU A 904 28.86 6.74 -6.12
C GLU A 904 29.42 5.33 -6.29
N VAL A 905 29.02 4.41 -5.42
CA VAL A 905 29.31 2.99 -5.52
C VAL A 905 28.03 2.29 -5.94
N ASN A 906 28.04 1.74 -7.15
CA ASN A 906 27.02 0.79 -7.59
C ASN A 906 27.41 -0.61 -7.09
N LEU A 907 26.56 -1.21 -6.25
CA LEU A 907 26.89 -2.45 -5.54
C LEU A 907 27.20 -3.61 -6.49
N ASP A 908 26.38 -3.80 -7.53
CA ASP A 908 26.56 -4.92 -8.46
C ASP A 908 27.85 -4.78 -9.28
N GLN A 909 28.16 -3.55 -9.74
CA GLN A 909 29.41 -3.27 -10.45
C GLN A 909 30.63 -3.45 -9.55
N SER A 910 30.57 -2.95 -8.32
CA SER A 910 31.69 -3.04 -7.38
C SER A 910 32.04 -4.50 -7.05
N LEU A 911 31.05 -5.37 -6.84
CA LEU A 911 31.28 -6.81 -6.60
C LEU A 911 31.85 -7.52 -7.83
N ASN A 912 31.44 -7.14 -9.04
CA ASN A 912 31.99 -7.70 -10.27
C ASN A 912 33.47 -7.32 -10.48
N VAL A 913 33.86 -6.10 -10.11
CA VAL A 913 35.27 -5.68 -10.12
C VAL A 913 36.07 -6.50 -9.11
N VAL A 914 35.56 -6.62 -7.87
CA VAL A 914 36.21 -7.40 -6.82
C VAL A 914 36.42 -8.86 -7.23
N ARG A 915 35.41 -9.50 -7.82
CA ARG A 915 35.48 -10.90 -8.25
C ARG A 915 36.51 -11.13 -9.37
N ARG A 916 36.65 -10.18 -10.30
CA ARG A 916 37.69 -10.27 -11.36
C ARG A 916 39.10 -10.19 -10.78
N GLU A 917 39.28 -9.43 -9.71
CA GLU A 917 40.55 -9.30 -9.01
C GLU A 917 40.87 -10.53 -8.12
N GLU A 918 39.86 -11.23 -7.59
CA GLU A 918 40.02 -12.47 -6.82
C GLU A 918 40.27 -13.73 -7.67
N ALA A 919 39.69 -13.80 -8.88
CA ALA A 919 39.80 -14.95 -9.77
C ALA A 919 41.25 -15.49 -9.99
N PRO A 920 42.30 -14.65 -10.15
CA PRO A 920 43.66 -15.15 -10.26
C PRO A 920 44.25 -15.70 -8.95
N VAL A 921 43.73 -15.32 -7.78
CA VAL A 921 44.27 -15.74 -6.47
C VAL A 921 43.81 -17.14 -6.08
N LEU A 922 42.52 -17.45 -6.29
CA LEU A 922 41.93 -18.79 -6.01
C LEU A 922 42.36 -19.88 -7.00
N LEU A 923 42.89 -19.51 -8.18
CA LEU A 923 43.47 -20.46 -9.13
C LEU A 923 44.97 -20.73 -8.88
N SER A 924 45.59 -19.93 -8.01
CA SER A 924 47.02 -20.05 -7.63
C SER A 924 47.24 -20.73 -6.26
N MET A 925 46.18 -20.86 -5.45
CA MET A 925 46.09 -21.75 -4.29
C MET A 925 45.44 -23.07 -4.71
#